data_AF-A0A0D3HJC0-F1
#
_entry.id   AF-A0A0D3HJC0-F1
#
_cell.length_a   1.000
_cell.length_b   1.000
_cell.length_c   1.000
_cell.angle_alpha   90.00
_cell.angle_beta   90.00
_cell.angle_gamma   90.00
#
_symmetry.space_group_name_H-M   'P 1'
#
loop_
_entity.id
_entity.type
_entity.pdbx_description
1 polymer ?
#
loop_
_entity_poly.entity_id
_entity_poly.type
_entity_poly.pdbx_seq_one_letter_code
_entity_poly.pdbx_strand_id
1 'polypeptide(L)'
;MSAYTNSSRSSAPPPPLWPLTLPATHYPLSTSAPSAYGLRNCNIASRLEFLIPLLGSYKVLLKTVKRSYRILTSDIEEVIKPNFAQLQECGLTVYDIVKTNPRLLSFNPERIKRYVHHADMLGVPCCSPAFRMAVCSTNEGSVTARMEFLSRTLGCSMDNILMAVGKRPTILGPSMDNLRRKIETLGCSMDNILMAVGKRPTILGPSMDNLRRKIESTLGCSEDKLRAAVCISPHIFYLSDKNLCRKIDFLISEVGLEREFIVERPWVLGYSLEKRMVPRHSVMKILRTMGLMKDAVDFSSSLVYSEKKFVARYIDPYKQAAPTLADSYAAACAGKMPAHAHPSGKLAYLKSSSNPDAELALLSGVGLSRADLAAVVAADPMLLCARPANIALRLHSLRDRVGLSDADIAGFLLAGGANAAQAFRGCDIASRLEFWIPFLGSFEMLLKIVRSNYNVLTSDLEKVVKPNIALLQECGLTVCDIAKMFVSHSRVLTMNPKRMEACMRRTDELGVQRSSRQFKYVLSYVSRITEGKAAAKMRFLSSILGCSMDNIRGIVCRMPSILGFSEENIRSTIEFLTSTIGCSQDKICAALCKNPNVLGFSDENLRHKINFMITEVGLEPEDIVERLWVLTFSLEKRMVPRHSVIKILRAMGKDVVDFSNSLIYSVEKFIARYIDPYKQAAPTLADTYAAACAGKIKKYMQALPFAGEIPAGGGGGAMLHLRQRLLLPVACAAHLHTSFASRSAVSLHLSRLLLSTAAPFSVEDYLAATCSLTGDQALKASKKISHLRSAANPDAVLAHLSGVGLSRAELAAVVAIEPQLLCVRADNIARRIASLRDRVGLSDPQIGLLLRAGGAKALCGCDIAPRVEFLIPFVGSFEMLLKMVKACYRVLTADIEKVIKPNIAALQECGLTVYDIVKMASLAPRMLVCNPKQVESSARRADELGLHRSSGLFKYGVAINCCISEDKAAAKMRFLSSILGCSMDKVRGIVCRTPAILGYSEENIGSKIEFLASTLGCSMNNICCVVYKSPPILGLSEENLCGKIEFFSSILGCPQEKICAVLCKHPKVIGLSNENLCRKINFMIAVVGLEPEDIVERLWVLTFSLEKRMVPRHSVIKILRAMGNDVVDFSNSLKYSEKKFIARCIDPYKKAAPTLVDAYAAACAGKMRADVTRRWLSHLHLSSSSQN
;
A
#
# COMPACT_ATOMS: atom_id res chain seq x y z
N MET A 1 -55.46 -28.79 -25.38
CA MET A 1 -55.73 -28.66 -23.93
C MET A 1 -54.78 -27.62 -23.33
N SER A 2 -55.30 -26.73 -22.47
CA SER A 2 -54.58 -25.83 -21.54
C SER A 2 -53.31 -25.14 -22.08
N ALA A 3 -53.41 -24.13 -22.95
CA ALA A 3 -53.62 -22.71 -22.61
C ALA A 3 -52.38 -22.06 -21.92
N TYR A 4 -51.41 -21.47 -22.64
CA TYR A 4 -51.41 -20.17 -23.38
C TYR A 4 -51.58 -18.92 -22.48
N THR A 5 -50.90 -17.78 -22.65
CA THR A 5 -49.68 -17.32 -23.39
C THR A 5 -49.51 -15.81 -23.10
N ASN A 6 -48.29 -15.24 -23.25
CA ASN A 6 -48.04 -13.87 -23.78
C ASN A 6 -48.64 -12.65 -23.00
N SER A 7 -48.21 -11.39 -23.19
CA SER A 7 -46.99 -10.80 -23.76
C SER A 7 -46.91 -9.29 -23.44
N SER A 8 -45.69 -8.80 -23.17
CA SER A 8 -45.10 -7.54 -23.70
C SER A 8 -45.75 -6.14 -23.48
N ARG A 9 -44.86 -5.13 -23.42
CA ARG A 9 -45.08 -3.68 -23.66
C ARG A 9 -45.91 -2.93 -22.60
N SER A 10 -45.82 -1.60 -22.46
CA SER A 10 -44.74 -0.61 -22.63
C SER A 10 -45.25 0.73 -22.06
N SER A 11 -44.42 1.78 -21.94
CA SER A 11 -44.80 3.23 -22.04
C SER A 11 -46.12 3.71 -21.38
N ALA A 12 -46.13 4.68 -20.48
CA ALA A 12 -45.69 6.07 -20.69
C ALA A 12 -45.80 6.90 -19.37
N PRO A 13 -45.42 8.20 -19.33
CA PRO A 13 -45.22 8.96 -18.08
C PRO A 13 -46.40 9.92 -17.71
N PRO A 14 -46.20 11.22 -17.38
CA PRO A 14 -46.54 11.90 -16.12
C PRO A 14 -47.88 12.72 -16.25
N PRO A 15 -48.32 13.69 -15.37
CA PRO A 15 -47.59 14.40 -14.30
C PRO A 15 -48.24 14.54 -12.87
N PRO A 16 -48.78 15.68 -12.34
CA PRO A 16 -48.19 16.23 -11.09
C PRO A 16 -49.14 16.84 -10.02
N LEU A 17 -48.53 17.51 -9.03
CA LEU A 17 -49.03 18.59 -8.14
C LEU A 17 -50.02 18.26 -6.99
N TRP A 18 -49.66 18.79 -5.81
CA TRP A 18 -50.44 18.97 -4.57
C TRP A 18 -51.72 19.82 -4.80
N PRO A 19 -52.77 19.74 -3.95
CA PRO A 19 -52.70 20.21 -2.55
C PRO A 19 -53.46 19.37 -1.49
N LEU A 20 -53.53 19.91 -0.27
CA LEU A 20 -54.02 19.27 0.97
C LEU A 20 -55.54 19.06 1.03
N THR A 21 -55.99 18.01 1.73
CA THR A 21 -56.93 18.11 2.88
C THR A 21 -57.10 16.75 3.61
N LEU A 22 -57.48 16.80 4.89
CA LEU A 22 -57.85 15.67 5.78
C LEU A 22 -59.34 15.82 6.13
N PRO A 23 -60.10 14.73 6.43
CA PRO A 23 -60.10 14.19 7.80
C PRO A 23 -60.19 12.65 7.89
N ALA A 24 -60.21 12.13 9.13
CA ALA A 24 -60.02 10.73 9.50
C ALA A 24 -61.30 10.03 9.99
N THR A 25 -61.26 8.69 10.14
CA THR A 25 -62.04 7.95 11.16
C THR A 25 -61.55 6.51 11.40
N HIS A 26 -61.63 6.10 12.68
CA HIS A 26 -61.65 4.74 13.29
C HIS A 26 -60.53 3.68 13.15
N TYR A 27 -60.23 3.08 14.32
CA TYR A 27 -59.38 1.92 14.68
C TYR A 27 -60.28 0.66 14.88
N PRO A 28 -59.82 -0.59 15.24
CA PRO A 28 -58.55 -1.00 15.88
C PRO A 28 -57.85 -2.35 15.49
N LEU A 29 -56.65 -2.55 16.06
CA LEU A 29 -55.95 -3.82 16.45
C LEU A 29 -55.45 -4.85 15.39
N SER A 30 -54.11 -5.03 15.29
CA SER A 30 -53.40 -6.24 15.80
C SER A 30 -51.87 -6.28 15.53
N THR A 31 -51.09 -6.73 16.52
CA THR A 31 -49.73 -7.35 16.51
C THR A 31 -48.51 -6.75 15.77
N SER A 32 -47.45 -6.54 16.58
CA SER A 32 -46.00 -6.68 16.31
C SER A 32 -45.21 -5.53 15.64
N ALA A 33 -43.95 -5.37 16.12
CA ALA A 33 -42.88 -4.44 15.72
C ALA A 33 -43.10 -2.91 15.93
N PRO A 34 -42.21 -2.21 16.68
CA PRO A 34 -42.25 -0.75 16.77
C PRO A 34 -41.48 -0.10 15.60
N SER A 35 -42.12 0.03 14.44
CA SER A 35 -41.65 0.88 13.35
C SER A 35 -42.23 2.30 13.45
N ALA A 36 -41.36 3.31 13.39
CA ALA A 36 -41.59 4.61 12.74
C ALA A 36 -43.01 5.25 12.79
N TYR A 37 -43.64 5.38 13.96
CA TYR A 37 -44.82 6.23 14.15
C TYR A 37 -44.59 7.22 15.31
N GLY A 38 -44.60 8.52 15.01
CA GLY A 38 -44.33 9.59 15.99
C GLY A 38 -43.87 10.94 15.44
N LEU A 39 -43.99 11.20 14.14
CA LEU A 39 -43.53 12.43 13.47
C LEU A 39 -44.58 13.06 12.51
N ARG A 40 -45.87 12.77 12.70
CA ARG A 40 -46.93 13.21 11.77
C ARG A 40 -47.69 14.50 12.14
N ASN A 41 -47.46 15.12 13.30
CA ASN A 41 -48.16 16.36 13.71
C ASN A 41 -47.32 17.33 14.56
N CYS A 42 -45.99 17.27 14.50
CA CYS A 42 -45.12 18.14 15.29
C CYS A 42 -44.52 19.23 14.39
N ASN A 43 -44.93 20.49 14.55
CA ASN A 43 -44.18 21.61 13.96
C ASN A 43 -42.85 21.74 14.72
N ILE A 44 -41.79 21.15 14.16
CA ILE A 44 -40.47 21.10 14.80
C ILE A 44 -39.88 22.50 14.93
N ALA A 45 -40.20 23.43 14.03
CA ALA A 45 -39.66 24.79 14.06
C ALA A 45 -40.04 25.53 15.35
N SER A 46 -41.34 25.64 15.68
CA SER A 46 -41.81 26.32 16.90
C SER A 46 -41.36 25.63 18.19
N ARG A 47 -41.19 24.30 18.17
CA ARG A 47 -40.60 23.55 19.29
C ARG A 47 -39.11 23.86 19.48
N LEU A 48 -38.36 24.04 18.39
CA LEU A 48 -36.94 24.44 18.46
C LEU A 48 -36.80 25.89 18.94
N GLU A 49 -37.65 26.80 18.48
CA GLU A 49 -37.69 28.20 18.94
C GLU A 49 -37.86 28.31 20.46
N PHE A 50 -38.64 27.42 21.09
CA PHE A 50 -38.81 27.41 22.55
C PHE A 50 -37.69 26.66 23.31
N LEU A 51 -37.18 25.56 22.75
CA LEU A 51 -36.16 24.74 23.41
C LEU A 51 -34.73 25.32 23.31
N ILE A 52 -34.45 26.19 22.33
CA ILE A 52 -33.13 26.84 22.17
C ILE A 52 -32.86 27.85 23.31
N PRO A 53 -33.77 28.77 23.67
CA PRO A 53 -33.64 29.63 24.85
C PRO A 53 -33.56 28.81 26.14
N LEU A 54 -34.47 27.85 26.34
CA LEU A 54 -34.54 27.03 27.57
C LEU A 54 -33.24 26.25 27.84
N LEU A 55 -32.57 25.75 26.78
CA LEU A 55 -31.30 25.04 26.89
C LEU A 55 -30.06 25.90 26.61
N GLY A 56 -30.22 27.21 26.48
CA GLY A 56 -29.16 28.22 26.32
C GLY A 56 -28.38 28.21 25.00
N SER A 57 -28.44 27.14 24.19
CA SER A 57 -27.94 27.17 22.80
C SER A 57 -28.41 25.98 21.96
N TYR A 58 -28.47 26.19 20.64
CA TYR A 58 -28.71 25.15 19.64
C TYR A 58 -27.69 23.99 19.71
N LYS A 59 -26.42 24.30 20.03
CA LYS A 59 -25.33 23.31 20.16
C LYS A 59 -25.52 22.40 21.39
N VAL A 60 -26.10 22.93 22.46
CA VAL A 60 -26.49 22.15 23.64
C VAL A 60 -27.72 21.30 23.29
N LEU A 61 -28.77 21.89 22.72
CA LEU A 61 -29.98 21.17 22.28
C LEU A 61 -29.67 19.97 21.37
N LEU A 62 -28.81 20.13 20.35
CA LEU A 62 -28.36 19.03 19.48
C LEU A 62 -27.67 17.88 20.24
N LYS A 63 -26.92 18.21 21.31
CA LYS A 63 -26.25 17.23 22.18
C LYS A 63 -27.24 16.54 23.11
N THR A 64 -28.27 17.26 23.55
CA THR A 64 -29.39 16.77 24.37
C THR A 64 -30.25 15.78 23.58
N VAL A 65 -30.73 16.18 22.38
CA VAL A 65 -31.58 15.36 21.50
C VAL A 65 -30.88 14.07 21.08
N LYS A 66 -29.58 14.12 20.76
CA LYS A 66 -28.78 12.91 20.45
C LYS A 66 -28.71 11.90 21.60
N ARG A 67 -28.97 12.32 22.85
CA ARG A 67 -29.01 11.46 24.05
C ARG A 67 -30.44 11.08 24.47
N SER A 68 -31.42 11.93 24.16
CA SER A 68 -32.85 11.67 24.36
C SER A 68 -33.68 12.36 23.28
N TYR A 69 -34.06 11.61 22.25
CA TYR A 69 -34.92 12.12 21.18
C TYR A 69 -36.34 12.47 21.68
N ARG A 70 -36.78 11.87 22.79
CA ARG A 70 -38.13 12.06 23.36
C ARG A 70 -38.42 13.50 23.76
N ILE A 71 -37.41 14.33 23.99
CA ILE A 71 -37.60 15.76 24.30
C ILE A 71 -38.24 16.52 23.12
N LEU A 72 -38.03 16.07 21.88
CA LEU A 72 -38.71 16.64 20.72
C LEU A 72 -40.17 16.19 20.58
N THR A 73 -40.58 15.11 21.27
CA THR A 73 -41.92 14.49 21.17
C THR A 73 -42.78 14.68 22.43
N SER A 74 -42.18 14.92 23.60
CA SER A 74 -42.89 15.22 24.86
C SER A 74 -43.55 16.61 24.82
N ASP A 75 -44.57 16.83 25.65
CA ASP A 75 -45.19 18.16 25.73
C ASP A 75 -44.26 19.20 26.37
N ILE A 76 -44.27 20.44 25.86
CA ILE A 76 -43.40 21.49 26.37
C ILE A 76 -43.98 22.13 27.64
N GLU A 77 -45.29 22.38 27.66
CA GLU A 77 -45.98 23.08 28.75
C GLU A 77 -46.29 22.14 29.92
N GLU A 78 -46.82 20.94 29.64
CA GLU A 78 -47.25 20.01 30.69
C GLU A 78 -46.13 19.12 31.25
N VAL A 79 -45.04 18.91 30.48
CA VAL A 79 -44.00 17.94 30.84
C VAL A 79 -42.62 18.58 30.94
N ILE A 80 -42.14 19.29 29.92
CA ILE A 80 -40.75 19.79 29.92
C ILE A 80 -40.58 20.97 30.90
N LYS A 81 -41.46 21.98 30.87
CA LYS A 81 -41.38 23.13 31.79
C LYS A 81 -41.48 22.74 33.28
N PRO A 82 -42.45 21.92 33.74
CA PRO A 82 -42.58 21.58 35.16
C PRO A 82 -41.40 20.75 35.67
N ASN A 83 -40.91 19.79 34.86
CA ASN A 83 -39.70 19.03 35.19
C ASN A 83 -38.46 19.92 35.27
N PHE A 84 -38.34 20.90 34.37
CA PHE A 84 -37.20 21.81 34.34
C PHE A 84 -37.19 22.74 35.56
N ALA A 85 -38.35 23.31 35.91
CA ALA A 85 -38.52 24.13 37.11
C ALA A 85 -38.19 23.35 38.40
N GLN A 86 -38.79 22.17 38.59
CA GLN A 86 -38.54 21.32 39.78
C GLN A 86 -37.05 20.91 39.92
N LEU A 87 -36.36 20.65 38.80
CA LEU A 87 -34.93 20.33 38.82
C LEU A 87 -34.06 21.58 39.08
N GLN A 88 -34.49 22.77 38.65
CA GLN A 88 -33.81 24.03 38.98
C GLN A 88 -34.00 24.44 40.44
N GLU A 89 -35.18 24.21 41.03
CA GLU A 89 -35.44 24.38 42.48
C GLU A 89 -34.51 23.48 43.32
N CYS A 90 -34.15 22.30 42.80
CA CYS A 90 -33.13 21.42 43.38
C CYS A 90 -31.67 21.87 43.15
N GLY A 91 -31.44 23.05 42.56
CA GLY A 91 -30.11 23.61 42.29
C GLY A 91 -29.37 23.03 41.08
N LEU A 92 -30.05 22.30 40.18
CA LEU A 92 -29.40 21.73 38.98
C LEU A 92 -29.38 22.73 37.81
N THR A 93 -28.21 22.94 37.22
CA THR A 93 -28.06 23.79 36.04
C THR A 93 -28.50 23.09 34.75
N VAL A 94 -28.87 23.88 33.74
CA VAL A 94 -29.13 23.42 32.36
C VAL A 94 -28.02 22.51 31.84
N TYR A 95 -26.76 22.88 32.11
CA TYR A 95 -25.58 22.13 31.69
C TYR A 95 -25.48 20.76 32.38
N ASP A 96 -25.82 20.69 33.68
CA ASP A 96 -25.85 19.44 34.43
C ASP A 96 -26.91 18.48 33.89
N ILE A 97 -28.15 18.94 33.69
CA ILE A 97 -29.27 18.12 33.17
C ILE A 97 -28.91 17.48 31.82
N VAL A 98 -28.29 18.25 30.91
CA VAL A 98 -27.85 17.75 29.59
C VAL A 98 -26.65 16.80 29.67
N LYS A 99 -25.76 17.01 30.66
CA LYS A 99 -24.55 16.21 30.85
C LYS A 99 -24.82 14.86 31.51
N THR A 100 -25.73 14.80 32.47
CA THR A 100 -26.06 13.58 33.24
C THR A 100 -27.07 12.70 32.50
N ASN A 101 -28.35 13.06 32.53
CA ASN A 101 -29.43 12.28 31.93
C ASN A 101 -30.58 13.18 31.44
N PRO A 102 -30.55 13.65 30.18
CA PRO A 102 -31.58 14.54 29.66
C PRO A 102 -32.97 13.88 29.50
N ARG A 103 -33.11 12.57 29.75
CA ARG A 103 -34.42 11.89 29.76
C ARG A 103 -35.34 12.36 30.88
N LEU A 104 -34.79 12.92 31.97
CA LEU A 104 -35.57 13.41 33.12
C LEU A 104 -36.59 14.48 32.70
N LEU A 105 -36.27 15.34 31.72
CA LEU A 105 -37.18 16.35 31.17
C LEU A 105 -38.39 15.76 30.40
N SER A 106 -38.37 14.45 30.12
CA SER A 106 -39.43 13.71 29.41
C SER A 106 -40.18 12.71 30.30
N PHE A 107 -40.02 12.78 31.62
CA PHE A 107 -40.73 11.95 32.60
C PHE A 107 -42.00 12.64 33.10
N ASN A 108 -42.93 11.90 33.71
CA ASN A 108 -44.10 12.49 34.36
C ASN A 108 -43.63 13.38 35.54
N PRO A 109 -44.05 14.65 35.66
CA PRO A 109 -43.66 15.55 36.75
C PRO A 109 -43.90 15.00 38.17
N GLU A 110 -45.01 14.27 38.39
CA GLU A 110 -45.29 13.67 39.70
C GLU A 110 -44.29 12.56 40.08
N ARG A 111 -43.56 12.01 39.11
CA ARG A 111 -42.46 11.09 39.36
C ARG A 111 -41.17 11.83 39.74
N ILE A 112 -40.93 13.02 39.20
CA ILE A 112 -39.78 13.85 39.57
C ILE A 112 -39.92 14.36 41.01
N LYS A 113 -41.08 14.88 41.40
CA LYS A 113 -41.38 15.28 42.80
C LYS A 113 -41.05 14.19 43.83
N ARG A 114 -41.48 12.94 43.58
CA ARG A 114 -41.20 11.80 44.49
C ARG A 114 -39.71 11.47 44.60
N TYR A 115 -38.95 11.60 43.52
CA TYR A 115 -37.50 11.37 43.54
C TYR A 115 -36.75 12.46 44.30
N VAL A 116 -37.22 13.72 44.22
CA VAL A 116 -36.66 14.84 45.01
C VAL A 116 -36.91 14.61 46.50
N HIS A 117 -38.15 14.34 46.90
CA HIS A 117 -38.52 14.04 48.29
C HIS A 117 -37.72 12.86 48.88
N HIS A 118 -37.49 11.80 48.10
CA HIS A 118 -36.69 10.64 48.54
C HIS A 118 -35.19 10.96 48.71
N ALA A 119 -34.64 11.87 47.91
CA ALA A 119 -33.23 12.22 48.01
C ALA A 119 -32.95 13.17 49.19
N ASP A 120 -33.93 14.01 49.55
CA ASP A 120 -33.92 14.86 50.74
C ASP A 120 -33.99 14.00 52.03
N MET A 121 -34.89 13.01 52.08
CA MET A 121 -34.96 11.98 53.13
C MET A 121 -33.66 11.19 53.35
N LEU A 122 -32.79 11.10 52.34
CA LEU A 122 -31.50 10.40 52.42
C LEU A 122 -30.35 11.31 52.90
N GLY A 123 -30.64 12.57 53.26
CA GLY A 123 -29.63 13.55 53.69
C GLY A 123 -28.62 13.90 52.60
N VAL A 124 -28.96 13.68 51.32
CA VAL A 124 -28.05 13.88 50.19
C VAL A 124 -28.26 15.30 49.66
N PRO A 125 -27.28 16.23 49.79
CA PRO A 125 -27.47 17.61 49.37
C PRO A 125 -27.87 17.70 47.89
N CYS A 126 -28.91 18.47 47.58
CA CYS A 126 -29.53 18.56 46.25
C CYS A 126 -28.53 18.86 45.12
N CYS A 127 -27.52 19.68 45.43
CA CYS A 127 -26.45 20.08 44.50
C CYS A 127 -25.34 19.02 44.29
N SER A 128 -25.36 17.91 45.04
CA SER A 128 -24.24 16.96 45.09
C SER A 128 -24.13 16.04 43.85
N PRO A 129 -22.94 15.49 43.55
CA PRO A 129 -22.79 14.43 42.56
C PRO A 129 -23.54 13.14 42.90
N ALA A 130 -23.88 12.92 44.18
CA ALA A 130 -24.61 11.75 44.64
C ALA A 130 -26.11 11.87 44.38
N PHE A 131 -26.72 13.04 44.62
CA PHE A 131 -28.11 13.35 44.28
C PHE A 131 -28.38 13.07 42.79
N ARG A 132 -27.48 13.56 41.93
CA ARG A 132 -27.47 13.33 40.46
C ARG A 132 -27.50 11.85 40.05
N MET A 133 -27.06 10.92 40.90
CA MET A 133 -27.09 9.47 40.65
C MET A 133 -28.25 8.76 41.37
N ALA A 134 -28.65 9.21 42.56
CA ALA A 134 -29.77 8.64 43.31
C ALA A 134 -31.08 8.74 42.50
N VAL A 135 -31.42 9.93 42.01
CA VAL A 135 -32.59 10.21 41.15
C VAL A 135 -32.59 9.37 39.84
N CYS A 136 -31.43 8.87 39.41
CA CYS A 136 -31.29 8.08 38.17
C CYS A 136 -31.35 6.56 38.38
N SER A 137 -31.48 6.04 39.61
CA SER A 137 -31.15 4.63 39.90
C SER A 137 -32.15 3.85 40.76
N THR A 138 -33.25 4.45 41.22
CA THR A 138 -34.15 3.85 42.23
C THR A 138 -35.54 3.46 41.71
N ASN A 139 -35.92 2.21 42.02
CA ASN A 139 -37.30 1.86 42.37
C ASN A 139 -37.41 1.92 43.89
N GLU A 140 -38.50 2.51 44.41
CA GLU A 140 -38.72 2.89 45.82
C GLU A 140 -38.30 1.82 46.85
N GLY A 141 -38.78 0.57 46.71
CA GLY A 141 -38.54 -0.48 47.71
C GLY A 141 -37.12 -1.07 47.78
N SER A 142 -36.20 -0.69 46.89
CA SER A 142 -34.90 -1.38 46.78
C SER A 142 -33.78 -0.81 47.66
N VAL A 143 -33.89 0.41 48.17
CA VAL A 143 -32.76 1.11 48.83
C VAL A 143 -32.80 0.93 50.35
N THR A 144 -33.93 1.27 50.97
CA THR A 144 -34.17 1.10 52.43
C THR A 144 -33.96 -0.35 52.85
N ALA A 145 -34.56 -1.33 52.15
CA ALA A 145 -34.37 -2.74 52.44
C ALA A 145 -32.90 -3.21 52.34
N ARG A 146 -32.07 -2.59 51.48
CA ARG A 146 -30.64 -2.92 51.33
C ARG A 146 -29.77 -2.24 52.38
N MET A 147 -30.15 -1.04 52.83
CA MET A 147 -29.50 -0.37 53.97
C MET A 147 -29.81 -1.09 55.29
N GLU A 148 -31.06 -1.51 55.49
CA GLU A 148 -31.43 -2.35 56.64
C GLU A 148 -30.73 -3.71 56.62
N PHE A 149 -30.59 -4.36 55.46
CA PHE A 149 -29.80 -5.60 55.32
C PHE A 149 -28.31 -5.38 55.66
N LEU A 150 -27.71 -4.27 55.24
CA LEU A 150 -26.32 -3.91 55.59
C LEU A 150 -26.15 -3.69 57.11
N SER A 151 -27.13 -3.08 57.77
CA SER A 151 -27.07 -2.84 59.21
C SER A 151 -27.39 -4.10 60.02
N ARG A 152 -28.52 -4.77 59.76
CA ARG A 152 -28.99 -5.95 60.54
C ARG A 152 -28.24 -7.25 60.24
N THR A 153 -27.84 -7.51 58.98
CA THR A 153 -27.24 -8.80 58.58
C THR A 153 -25.70 -8.75 58.53
N LEU A 154 -25.10 -7.56 58.47
CA LEU A 154 -23.65 -7.36 58.34
C LEU A 154 -23.07 -6.42 59.42
N GLY A 155 -23.85 -6.03 60.42
CA GLY A 155 -23.39 -5.37 61.64
C GLY A 155 -22.80 -3.96 61.46
N CYS A 156 -23.10 -3.29 60.34
CA CYS A 156 -22.48 -2.02 59.98
C CYS A 156 -23.17 -0.82 60.67
N SER A 157 -22.37 0.12 61.17
CA SER A 157 -22.88 1.42 61.64
C SER A 157 -23.59 2.18 60.52
N MET A 158 -24.78 2.72 60.81
CA MET A 158 -25.58 3.44 59.82
C MET A 158 -24.85 4.68 59.30
N ASP A 159 -24.06 5.37 60.12
CA ASP A 159 -23.26 6.52 59.69
C ASP A 159 -22.18 6.13 58.68
N ASN A 160 -21.55 4.96 58.85
CA ASN A 160 -20.55 4.46 57.91
C ASN A 160 -21.19 4.01 56.59
N ILE A 161 -22.40 3.41 56.64
CA ILE A 161 -23.20 3.10 55.45
C ILE A 161 -23.56 4.40 54.71
N LEU A 162 -24.11 5.40 55.41
CA LEU A 162 -24.52 6.68 54.85
C LEU A 162 -23.33 7.44 54.25
N MET A 163 -22.17 7.46 54.92
CA MET A 163 -20.96 8.09 54.40
C MET A 163 -20.40 7.38 53.16
N ALA A 164 -20.50 6.05 53.07
CA ALA A 164 -20.08 5.27 51.90
C ALA A 164 -21.04 5.44 50.71
N VAL A 165 -22.36 5.35 50.96
CA VAL A 165 -23.41 5.53 49.95
C VAL A 165 -23.43 6.98 49.43
N GLY A 166 -23.32 7.97 50.32
CA GLY A 166 -23.21 9.38 49.96
C GLY A 166 -21.97 9.72 49.12
N LYS A 167 -20.89 8.95 49.24
CA LYS A 167 -19.70 9.05 48.36
C LYS A 167 -19.87 8.29 47.04
N ARG A 168 -20.59 7.16 47.01
CA ARG A 168 -20.96 6.43 45.77
C ARG A 168 -22.21 5.53 45.95
N PRO A 169 -23.39 5.93 45.44
CA PRO A 169 -24.63 5.16 45.60
C PRO A 169 -24.63 3.77 44.94
N THR A 170 -23.73 3.52 43.98
CA THR A 170 -23.62 2.25 43.24
C THR A 170 -23.26 1.03 44.10
N ILE A 171 -22.87 1.23 45.36
CA ILE A 171 -22.61 0.14 46.32
C ILE A 171 -23.87 -0.70 46.56
N LEU A 172 -25.07 -0.10 46.46
CA LEU A 172 -26.36 -0.77 46.67
C LEU A 172 -26.86 -1.55 45.44
N GLY A 173 -26.01 -1.79 44.43
CA GLY A 173 -26.32 -2.56 43.22
C GLY A 173 -26.50 -4.08 43.46
N PRO A 174 -26.70 -4.88 42.41
CA PRO A 174 -27.00 -6.33 42.50
C PRO A 174 -25.78 -7.21 42.86
N SER A 175 -24.90 -6.74 43.75
CA SER A 175 -23.62 -7.36 44.08
C SER A 175 -23.43 -7.62 45.59
N MET A 176 -24.52 -7.63 46.38
CA MET A 176 -24.47 -7.79 47.83
C MET A 176 -23.88 -9.16 48.24
N ASP A 177 -24.31 -10.26 47.62
CA ASP A 177 -23.79 -11.61 47.89
C ASP A 177 -22.31 -11.78 47.50
N ASN A 178 -21.84 -10.99 46.54
CA ASN A 178 -20.46 -10.97 46.08
C ASN A 178 -19.58 -10.11 47.01
N LEU A 179 -20.18 -9.16 47.73
CA LEU A 179 -19.53 -8.39 48.79
C LEU A 179 -19.40 -9.26 50.05
N ARG A 180 -20.50 -9.90 50.48
CA ARG A 180 -20.56 -10.84 51.61
C ARG A 180 -19.49 -11.94 51.49
N ARG A 181 -19.46 -12.67 50.37
CA ARG A 181 -18.43 -13.72 50.13
C ARG A 181 -17.00 -13.22 50.26
N LYS A 182 -16.72 -12.00 49.78
CA LYS A 182 -15.36 -11.41 49.84
C LYS A 182 -14.97 -11.03 51.26
N ILE A 183 -15.92 -10.60 52.09
CA ILE A 183 -15.71 -10.31 53.52
C ILE A 183 -15.41 -11.62 54.27
N GLU A 184 -16.25 -12.64 54.07
CA GLU A 184 -16.08 -13.99 54.61
C GLU A 184 -14.72 -14.63 54.23
N THR A 185 -14.20 -14.32 53.03
CA THR A 185 -12.89 -14.83 52.56
C THR A 185 -11.68 -14.10 53.18
N LEU A 186 -11.83 -12.80 53.50
CA LEU A 186 -10.72 -11.94 53.97
C LEU A 186 -10.57 -11.90 55.50
N GLY A 187 -11.66 -12.08 56.25
CA GLY A 187 -11.64 -12.06 57.72
C GLY A 187 -11.42 -10.67 58.35
N CYS A 188 -11.59 -9.59 57.58
CA CYS A 188 -11.50 -8.20 58.08
C CYS A 188 -12.88 -7.67 58.49
N SER A 189 -12.94 -6.77 59.48
CA SER A 189 -14.20 -6.08 59.82
C SER A 189 -14.70 -5.20 58.67
N MET A 190 -16.02 -5.12 58.54
CA MET A 190 -16.66 -4.45 57.40
C MET A 190 -16.43 -2.93 57.40
N ASP A 191 -16.31 -2.28 58.57
CA ASP A 191 -15.96 -0.85 58.66
C ASP A 191 -14.58 -0.54 58.05
N ASN A 192 -13.59 -1.41 58.26
CA ASN A 192 -12.26 -1.24 57.67
C ASN A 192 -12.28 -1.37 56.14
N ILE A 193 -13.13 -2.27 55.62
CA ILE A 193 -13.35 -2.44 54.17
C ILE A 193 -14.11 -1.23 53.60
N LEU A 194 -15.15 -0.75 54.28
CA LEU A 194 -15.93 0.43 53.87
C LEU A 194 -15.06 1.71 53.86
N MET A 195 -14.18 1.89 54.86
CA MET A 195 -13.18 2.96 54.84
C MET A 195 -12.20 2.86 53.66
N ALA A 196 -11.75 1.65 53.30
CA ALA A 196 -10.85 1.44 52.16
C ALA A 196 -11.56 1.70 50.81
N VAL A 197 -12.78 1.19 50.64
CA VAL A 197 -13.62 1.43 49.45
C VAL A 197 -13.96 2.92 49.29
N GLY A 198 -14.24 3.61 50.40
CA GLY A 198 -14.46 5.05 50.45
C GLY A 198 -13.23 5.90 50.07
N LYS A 199 -12.00 5.35 50.18
CA LYS A 199 -10.76 6.01 49.75
C LYS A 199 -10.44 5.78 48.27
N ARG A 200 -10.55 4.54 47.74
CA ARG A 200 -10.47 4.26 46.27
C ARG A 200 -11.34 3.04 45.85
N PRO A 201 -12.37 3.20 44.98
CA PRO A 201 -13.34 2.13 44.72
C PRO A 201 -12.92 0.97 43.80
N THR A 202 -11.67 0.92 43.32
CA THR A 202 -11.21 -0.12 42.37
C THR A 202 -11.01 -1.52 42.97
N ILE A 203 -11.17 -1.65 44.30
CA ILE A 203 -11.04 -2.90 45.06
C ILE A 203 -12.02 -4.00 44.58
N LEU A 204 -13.16 -3.62 44.00
CA LEU A 204 -14.18 -4.57 43.54
C LEU A 204 -13.82 -5.32 42.25
N GLY A 205 -12.74 -4.96 41.55
CA GLY A 205 -12.37 -5.48 40.22
C GLY A 205 -11.75 -6.88 40.19
N PRO A 206 -10.43 -7.06 40.44
CA PRO A 206 -9.77 -8.35 40.30
C PRO A 206 -10.20 -9.40 41.35
N SER A 207 -9.97 -10.69 41.08
CA SER A 207 -10.10 -11.75 42.10
C SER A 207 -9.01 -11.60 43.16
N MET A 208 -9.45 -11.48 44.43
CA MET A 208 -8.57 -11.36 45.59
C MET A 208 -7.70 -12.61 45.79
N ASP A 209 -8.22 -13.77 45.38
CA ASP A 209 -7.58 -15.10 45.50
C ASP A 209 -6.31 -15.22 44.64
N ASN A 210 -6.20 -14.43 43.58
CA ASN A 210 -4.98 -14.34 42.76
C ASN A 210 -3.90 -13.48 43.41
N LEU A 211 -4.27 -12.42 44.13
CA LEU A 211 -3.31 -11.59 44.85
C LEU A 211 -2.83 -12.29 46.12
N ARG A 212 -3.77 -12.91 46.85
CA ARG A 212 -3.53 -13.72 48.05
C ARG A 212 -2.49 -14.83 47.82
N ARG A 213 -2.78 -15.77 46.91
CA ARG A 213 -1.86 -16.87 46.55
C ARG A 213 -0.49 -16.41 46.08
N LYS A 214 -0.42 -15.20 45.52
CA LYS A 214 0.82 -14.61 45.00
C LYS A 214 1.68 -13.98 46.10
N ILE A 215 1.08 -13.32 47.09
CA ILE A 215 1.83 -12.82 48.25
C ILE A 215 2.29 -13.99 49.12
N GLU A 216 1.43 -15.00 49.34
CA GLU A 216 1.80 -16.27 49.98
C GLU A 216 3.02 -16.91 49.27
N SER A 217 3.02 -16.98 47.93
CA SER A 217 4.16 -17.51 47.15
C SER A 217 5.46 -16.67 47.20
N THR A 218 5.37 -15.38 47.56
CA THR A 218 6.54 -14.47 47.57
C THR A 218 7.16 -14.39 48.96
N LEU A 219 6.33 -14.19 49.99
CA LEU A 219 6.80 -14.06 51.38
C LEU A 219 6.98 -15.42 52.06
N GLY A 220 6.16 -16.42 51.76
CA GLY A 220 6.24 -17.76 52.36
C GLY A 220 5.65 -17.85 53.78
N CYS A 221 4.81 -16.89 54.18
CA CYS A 221 4.16 -16.86 55.47
C CYS A 221 2.84 -17.66 55.50
N SER A 222 2.41 -18.08 56.70
CA SER A 222 1.14 -18.78 56.90
C SER A 222 -0.07 -17.88 56.68
N GLU A 223 -1.21 -18.50 56.37
CA GLU A 223 -2.49 -17.86 56.03
C GLU A 223 -2.90 -16.78 57.06
N ASP A 224 -2.74 -17.07 58.35
CA ASP A 224 -3.16 -16.17 59.42
C ASP A 224 -2.18 -15.01 59.66
N LYS A 225 -0.88 -15.23 59.42
CA LYS A 225 0.13 -14.15 59.45
C LYS A 225 -0.06 -13.18 58.29
N LEU A 226 -0.45 -13.67 57.11
CA LEU A 226 -0.85 -12.83 55.97
C LEU A 226 -2.09 -12.00 56.31
N ARG A 227 -3.14 -12.62 56.87
CA ARG A 227 -4.36 -11.92 57.33
C ARG A 227 -4.02 -10.81 58.32
N ALA A 228 -3.20 -11.10 59.34
CA ALA A 228 -2.76 -10.11 60.33
C ALA A 228 -2.05 -8.92 59.68
N ALA A 229 -1.04 -9.15 58.82
CA ALA A 229 -0.30 -8.10 58.15
C ALA A 229 -1.18 -7.22 57.23
N VAL A 230 -2.16 -7.83 56.55
CA VAL A 230 -3.14 -7.14 55.71
C VAL A 230 -4.09 -6.28 56.54
N CYS A 231 -4.55 -6.76 57.70
CA CYS A 231 -5.36 -5.99 58.65
C CYS A 231 -4.57 -4.80 59.23
N ILE A 232 -3.28 -4.96 59.51
CA ILE A 232 -2.39 -3.92 60.04
C ILE A 232 -2.06 -2.85 58.97
N SER A 233 -2.06 -3.19 57.69
CA SER A 233 -1.68 -2.25 56.62
C SER A 233 -2.42 -2.50 55.29
N PRO A 234 -3.67 -2.01 55.18
CA PRO A 234 -4.47 -2.13 53.96
C PRO A 234 -3.85 -1.45 52.72
N HIS A 235 -2.80 -0.62 52.87
CA HIS A 235 -2.16 0.06 51.73
C HIS A 235 -1.41 -0.91 50.81
N ILE A 236 -1.10 -2.12 51.27
CA ILE A 236 -0.47 -3.17 50.46
C ILE A 236 -1.33 -3.47 49.21
N PHE A 237 -2.66 -3.44 49.32
CA PHE A 237 -3.58 -3.64 48.20
C PHE A 237 -3.47 -2.59 47.08
N TYR A 238 -2.87 -1.42 47.34
CA TYR A 238 -2.69 -0.37 46.32
C TYR A 238 -1.37 -0.51 45.55
N LEU A 239 -0.46 -1.38 45.98
CA LEU A 239 0.78 -1.68 45.27
C LEU A 239 0.48 -2.69 44.16
N SER A 240 0.84 -2.35 42.92
CA SER A 240 0.78 -3.33 41.83
C SER A 240 1.74 -4.49 42.11
N ASP A 241 1.42 -5.69 41.63
CA ASP A 241 2.22 -6.91 41.82
C ASP A 241 3.73 -6.66 41.59
N LYS A 242 4.06 -5.96 40.49
CA LYS A 242 5.43 -5.61 40.10
C LYS A 242 6.11 -4.63 41.05
N ASN A 243 5.35 -3.74 41.70
CA ASN A 243 5.88 -2.80 42.70
C ASN A 243 6.05 -3.48 44.06
N LEU A 244 5.09 -4.32 44.46
CA LEU A 244 5.15 -5.10 45.70
C LEU A 244 6.34 -6.08 45.70
N CYS A 245 6.50 -6.88 44.64
CA CYS A 245 7.64 -7.79 44.50
C CYS A 245 8.96 -7.02 44.55
N ARG A 246 9.15 -5.98 43.72
CA ARG A 246 10.40 -5.19 43.70
C ARG A 246 10.77 -4.56 45.06
N LYS A 247 9.79 -4.21 45.90
CA LYS A 247 10.05 -3.71 47.26
C LYS A 247 10.50 -4.84 48.20
N ILE A 248 9.81 -5.98 48.16
CA ILE A 248 10.15 -7.16 48.97
C ILE A 248 11.51 -7.71 48.55
N ASP A 249 11.76 -7.89 47.25
CA ASP A 249 13.03 -8.36 46.69
C ASP A 249 14.18 -7.44 47.10
N PHE A 250 14.00 -6.11 47.09
CA PHE A 250 15.01 -5.17 47.58
C PHE A 250 15.27 -5.30 49.09
N LEU A 251 14.21 -5.40 49.91
CA LEU A 251 14.35 -5.53 51.36
C LEU A 251 15.02 -6.86 51.78
N ILE A 252 14.78 -7.94 51.05
CA ILE A 252 15.38 -9.24 51.35
C ILE A 252 16.80 -9.34 50.73
N SER A 253 16.95 -9.05 49.44
CA SER A 253 18.19 -9.36 48.69
C SER A 253 19.28 -8.30 48.80
N GLU A 254 18.93 -7.01 48.91
CA GLU A 254 19.91 -5.91 48.94
C GLU A 254 20.10 -5.39 50.37
N VAL A 255 19.01 -5.29 51.16
CA VAL A 255 19.05 -4.82 52.54
C VAL A 255 19.34 -5.93 53.55
N GLY A 256 18.94 -7.17 53.28
CA GLY A 256 19.17 -8.33 54.16
C GLY A 256 18.16 -8.50 55.30
N LEU A 257 16.92 -8.00 55.16
CA LEU A 257 15.87 -8.21 56.18
C LEU A 257 15.22 -9.60 56.05
N GLU A 258 14.93 -10.21 57.18
CA GLU A 258 14.16 -11.47 57.27
C GLU A 258 12.70 -11.27 56.84
N ARG A 259 12.09 -12.36 56.34
CA ARG A 259 10.72 -12.34 55.79
C ARG A 259 9.70 -12.05 56.87
N GLU A 260 9.94 -12.62 58.03
CA GLU A 260 9.17 -12.54 59.26
C GLU A 260 9.08 -11.09 59.73
N PHE A 261 10.23 -10.40 59.80
CA PHE A 261 10.34 -8.98 60.15
C PHE A 261 9.54 -8.07 59.20
N ILE A 262 9.51 -8.37 57.90
CA ILE A 262 8.74 -7.60 56.90
C ILE A 262 7.22 -7.84 57.08
N VAL A 263 6.81 -9.07 57.41
CA VAL A 263 5.40 -9.44 57.67
C VAL A 263 4.88 -8.82 58.96
N GLU A 264 5.71 -8.71 60.00
CA GLU A 264 5.36 -8.03 61.25
C GLU A 264 5.30 -6.50 61.11
N ARG A 265 6.05 -5.93 60.15
CA ARG A 265 6.18 -4.47 59.95
C ARG A 265 5.82 -4.01 58.54
N PRO A 266 4.59 -4.31 58.04
CA PRO A 266 4.17 -4.05 56.66
C PRO A 266 4.19 -2.56 56.25
N TRP A 267 4.27 -1.65 57.21
CA TRP A 267 4.42 -0.20 56.97
C TRP A 267 5.70 0.15 56.19
N VAL A 268 6.77 -0.66 56.25
CA VAL A 268 8.01 -0.42 55.48
C VAL A 268 7.76 -0.38 53.96
N LEU A 269 6.76 -1.15 53.49
CA LEU A 269 6.35 -1.21 52.09
C LEU A 269 5.60 0.06 51.64
N GLY A 270 5.24 0.96 52.56
CA GLY A 270 4.58 2.24 52.26
C GLY A 270 5.51 3.27 51.60
N TYR A 271 6.83 3.21 51.85
CA TYR A 271 7.78 4.20 51.33
C TYR A 271 8.13 3.98 49.84
N SER A 272 8.60 5.03 49.17
CA SER A 272 9.04 4.94 47.77
C SER A 272 10.35 4.16 47.66
N LEU A 273 10.36 3.13 46.81
CA LEU A 273 11.54 2.34 46.53
C LEU A 273 12.64 3.22 45.91
N GLU A 274 12.31 3.86 44.80
CA GLU A 274 13.25 4.66 44.00
C GLU A 274 13.68 5.97 44.69
N LYS A 275 12.79 6.64 45.43
CA LYS A 275 13.08 7.98 46.01
C LYS A 275 13.48 7.99 47.48
N ARG A 276 13.42 6.86 48.20
CA ARG A 276 13.68 6.84 49.66
C ARG A 276 14.37 5.57 50.16
N MET A 277 13.94 4.38 49.72
CA MET A 277 14.53 3.14 50.19
C MET A 277 15.91 2.90 49.57
N VAL A 278 16.03 2.98 48.24
CA VAL A 278 17.30 2.79 47.52
C VAL A 278 18.33 3.88 47.88
N PRO A 279 18.03 5.20 47.79
CA PRO A 279 19.03 6.23 48.08
C PRO A 279 19.61 6.16 49.51
N ARG A 280 18.77 5.87 50.50
CA ARG A 280 19.20 5.78 51.90
C ARG A 280 20.01 4.51 52.18
N HIS A 281 19.64 3.38 51.57
CA HIS A 281 20.46 2.16 51.64
C HIS A 281 21.85 2.38 51.00
N SER A 282 21.92 3.05 49.84
CA SER A 282 23.19 3.38 49.19
C SER A 282 24.10 4.22 50.08
N VAL A 283 23.56 5.26 50.76
CA VAL A 283 24.33 6.05 51.73
C VAL A 283 24.85 5.20 52.88
N MET A 284 24.00 4.36 53.50
CA MET A 284 24.43 3.45 54.58
C MET A 284 25.50 2.46 54.12
N LYS A 285 25.38 1.91 52.89
CA LYS A 285 26.35 0.98 52.30
C LYS A 285 27.70 1.67 52.06
N ILE A 286 27.71 2.88 51.49
CA ILE A 286 28.94 3.67 51.29
C ILE A 286 29.63 3.96 52.62
N LEU A 287 28.88 4.41 53.64
CA LEU A 287 29.45 4.72 54.96
C LEU A 287 30.02 3.50 55.68
N ARG A 288 29.40 2.32 55.55
CA ARG A 288 29.96 1.06 56.05
C ARG A 288 31.24 0.67 55.30
N THR A 289 31.24 0.76 53.95
CA THR A 289 32.45 0.48 53.14
C THR A 289 33.61 1.42 53.46
N MET A 290 33.33 2.66 53.86
CA MET A 290 34.34 3.64 54.31
C MET A 290 34.73 3.49 55.79
N GLY A 291 34.17 2.52 56.53
CA GLY A 291 34.43 2.35 57.98
C GLY A 291 33.83 3.43 58.88
N LEU A 292 32.98 4.31 58.34
CA LEU A 292 32.43 5.50 59.02
C LEU A 292 31.12 5.21 59.78
N MET A 293 30.59 3.98 59.70
CA MET A 293 29.35 3.54 60.36
C MET A 293 29.54 2.17 61.01
N LYS A 294 29.05 2.00 62.25
CA LYS A 294 29.00 0.70 62.94
C LYS A 294 27.90 -0.19 62.36
N ASP A 295 28.14 -1.50 62.25
CA ASP A 295 27.22 -2.44 61.57
C ASP A 295 25.84 -2.58 62.23
N ALA A 296 25.74 -2.31 63.54
CA ALA A 296 24.50 -2.44 64.32
C ALA A 296 23.40 -1.41 64.00
N VAL A 297 23.57 -0.52 63.02
CA VAL A 297 22.56 0.49 62.66
C VAL A 297 21.48 -0.12 61.73
N ASP A 298 20.29 -0.37 62.29
CA ASP A 298 19.12 -0.89 61.56
C ASP A 298 18.65 0.04 60.43
N PHE A 299 18.47 -0.54 59.25
CA PHE A 299 17.96 0.13 58.07
C PHE A 299 16.52 0.66 58.24
N SER A 300 15.65 -0.04 58.97
CA SER A 300 14.23 0.33 59.10
C SER A 300 14.08 1.64 59.87
N SER A 301 14.90 1.85 60.91
CA SER A 301 15.01 3.14 61.62
C SER A 301 15.31 4.31 60.68
N SER A 302 16.14 4.09 59.66
CA SER A 302 16.58 5.13 58.70
C SER A 302 15.45 5.61 57.80
N LEU A 303 14.45 4.76 57.51
CA LEU A 303 13.32 5.10 56.65
C LEU A 303 12.33 6.06 57.33
N VAL A 304 12.18 5.95 58.65
CA VAL A 304 11.24 6.75 59.45
C VAL A 304 11.68 8.21 59.53
N TYR A 305 12.99 8.49 59.58
CA TYR A 305 13.49 9.86 59.67
C TYR A 305 13.03 10.76 58.52
N SER A 306 12.63 11.99 58.87
CA SER A 306 12.40 13.05 57.89
C SER A 306 13.68 13.38 57.13
N GLU A 307 13.56 13.98 55.94
CA GLU A 307 14.71 14.24 55.07
C GLU A 307 15.80 15.07 55.79
N LYS A 308 15.39 16.15 56.47
CA LYS A 308 16.29 16.97 57.29
C LYS A 308 17.00 16.16 58.38
N LYS A 309 16.31 15.24 59.07
CA LYS A 309 16.91 14.40 60.12
C LYS A 309 17.83 13.31 59.54
N PHE A 310 17.57 12.81 58.34
CA PHE A 310 18.44 11.83 57.68
C PHE A 310 19.75 12.49 57.22
N VAL A 311 19.67 13.63 56.52
CA VAL A 311 20.84 14.39 56.05
C VAL A 311 21.74 14.83 57.22
N ALA A 312 21.16 15.41 58.28
CA ALA A 312 21.90 15.85 59.46
C ALA A 312 22.60 14.72 60.23
N ARG A 313 22.14 13.47 60.10
CA ARG A 313 22.65 12.32 60.87
C ARG A 313 23.59 11.41 60.07
N TYR A 314 23.44 11.36 58.75
CA TYR A 314 24.16 10.41 57.88
C TYR A 314 24.90 11.05 56.71
N ILE A 315 24.79 12.36 56.48
CA ILE A 315 25.47 13.04 55.36
C ILE A 315 26.29 14.23 55.88
N ASP A 316 25.68 15.14 56.63
CA ASP A 316 26.35 16.34 57.15
C ASP A 316 27.62 16.03 57.98
N PRO A 317 27.65 15.03 58.90
CA PRO A 317 28.83 14.72 59.70
C PRO A 317 30.02 14.19 58.88
N TYR A 318 29.77 13.69 57.68
CA TYR A 318 30.78 13.03 56.84
C TYR A 318 31.15 13.86 55.60
N LYS A 319 30.69 15.10 55.48
CA LYS A 319 30.97 15.97 54.32
C LYS A 319 32.46 16.16 54.00
N GLN A 320 33.33 16.17 55.01
CA GLN A 320 34.78 16.28 54.80
C GLN A 320 35.43 14.94 54.42
N ALA A 321 34.94 13.82 54.98
CA ALA A 321 35.47 12.48 54.72
C ALA A 321 34.95 11.86 53.42
N ALA A 322 33.76 12.25 52.96
CA ALA A 322 33.08 11.72 51.78
C ALA A 322 32.39 12.86 51.00
N PRO A 323 33.14 13.79 50.37
CA PRO A 323 32.58 15.01 49.75
C PRO A 323 31.55 14.73 48.65
N THR A 324 31.69 13.62 47.91
CA THR A 324 30.74 13.22 46.85
C THR A 324 29.46 12.55 47.36
N LEU A 325 29.33 12.29 48.66
CA LEU A 325 28.19 11.56 49.24
C LEU A 325 26.88 12.36 49.13
N ALA A 326 26.94 13.67 49.35
CA ALA A 326 25.77 14.55 49.28
C ALA A 326 25.20 14.64 47.86
N ASP A 327 26.08 14.83 46.86
CA ASP A 327 25.69 14.89 45.45
C ASP A 327 25.20 13.53 44.94
N SER A 328 25.84 12.43 45.35
CA SER A 328 25.42 11.07 45.03
C SER A 328 24.02 10.77 45.59
N TYR A 329 23.73 11.19 46.82
CA TYR A 329 22.41 11.06 47.43
C TYR A 329 21.36 11.93 46.72
N ALA A 330 21.70 13.17 46.37
CA ALA A 330 20.80 14.06 45.62
C ALA A 330 20.47 13.49 44.22
N ALA A 331 21.47 12.96 43.50
CA ALA A 331 21.30 12.31 42.21
C ALA A 331 20.44 11.03 42.31
N ALA A 332 20.65 10.22 43.35
CA ALA A 332 19.85 9.04 43.66
C ALA A 332 18.37 9.40 43.91
N CYS A 333 18.11 10.39 44.77
CA CYS A 333 16.75 10.89 45.05
C CYS A 333 16.07 11.52 43.82
N ALA A 334 16.84 12.07 42.88
CA ALA A 334 16.38 12.55 41.58
C ALA A 334 16.15 11.44 40.53
N GLY A 335 16.47 10.18 40.85
CA GLY A 335 16.30 9.03 39.96
C GLY A 335 17.38 8.87 38.89
N LYS A 336 18.54 9.53 39.04
CA LYS A 336 19.68 9.46 38.12
C LYS A 336 20.84 8.70 38.77
N MET A 337 20.79 7.37 38.75
CA MET A 337 21.89 6.52 39.23
C MET A 337 22.84 6.11 38.09
N PRO A 338 24.16 6.00 38.34
CA PRO A 338 25.10 5.36 37.41
C PRO A 338 24.78 3.89 37.18
N ALA A 339 25.15 3.37 36.00
CA ALA A 339 24.75 2.04 35.52
C ALA A 339 25.19 0.83 36.40
N HIS A 340 26.16 1.01 37.31
CA HIS A 340 26.64 -0.04 38.21
C HIS A 340 25.81 -0.23 39.47
N ALA A 341 24.73 0.53 39.67
CA ALA A 341 23.88 0.46 40.87
C ALA A 341 22.37 0.37 40.55
N HIS A 342 22.01 -0.39 39.52
CA HIS A 342 20.65 -0.93 39.43
C HIS A 342 20.53 -2.17 40.33
N PRO A 343 19.56 -2.23 41.27
CA PRO A 343 19.34 -3.45 42.03
C PRO A 343 18.89 -4.57 41.09
N SER A 344 19.42 -5.77 41.28
CA SER A 344 19.25 -6.94 40.40
C SER A 344 17.86 -7.62 40.55
N GLY A 345 16.82 -6.82 40.81
CA GLY A 345 15.43 -7.20 41.10
C GLY A 345 14.64 -7.75 39.90
N LYS A 346 15.26 -8.64 39.13
CA LYS A 346 14.65 -9.48 38.10
C LYS A 346 15.13 -10.94 38.14
N LEU A 347 16.13 -11.30 38.97
CA LEU A 347 16.71 -12.65 39.05
C LEU A 347 16.69 -13.26 40.47
N ALA A 348 16.11 -12.59 41.47
CA ALA A 348 16.10 -13.03 42.88
C ALA A 348 15.22 -14.27 43.20
N TYR A 349 14.65 -14.94 42.20
CA TYR A 349 13.83 -16.15 42.37
C TYR A 349 14.62 -17.46 42.28
N LEU A 350 15.94 -17.37 42.02
CA LEU A 350 16.80 -18.52 41.74
C LEU A 350 17.38 -19.11 43.03
N LYS A 351 16.57 -19.91 43.73
CA LYS A 351 16.98 -20.65 44.94
C LYS A 351 18.04 -21.75 44.68
N SER A 352 18.31 -22.09 43.42
CA SER A 352 19.47 -22.90 43.01
C SER A 352 19.81 -22.59 41.54
N SER A 353 21.06 -22.82 41.13
CA SER A 353 21.52 -22.57 39.75
C SER A 353 21.01 -23.60 38.73
N SER A 354 20.55 -24.77 39.18
CA SER A 354 20.20 -25.91 38.31
C SER A 354 19.11 -25.61 37.28
N ASN A 355 18.08 -24.83 37.63
CA ASN A 355 17.03 -24.44 36.67
C ASN A 355 17.53 -23.43 35.63
N PRO A 356 18.17 -22.29 36.00
CA PRO A 356 18.81 -21.37 35.05
C PRO A 356 19.81 -22.05 34.11
N ASP A 357 20.67 -22.92 34.65
CA ASP A 357 21.70 -23.59 33.86
C ASP A 357 21.08 -24.59 32.88
N ALA A 358 20.02 -25.31 33.29
CA ALA A 358 19.23 -26.14 32.39
C ALA A 358 18.46 -25.34 31.32
N GLU A 359 17.92 -24.18 31.65
CA GLU A 359 17.21 -23.31 30.69
C GLU A 359 18.17 -22.64 29.70
N LEU A 360 19.35 -22.21 30.17
CA LEU A 360 20.44 -21.74 29.31
C LEU A 360 21.00 -22.85 28.43
N ALA A 361 21.13 -24.08 28.93
CA ALA A 361 21.53 -25.24 28.13
C ALA A 361 20.48 -25.57 27.05
N LEU A 362 19.18 -25.56 27.40
CA LEU A 362 18.09 -25.76 26.44
C LEU A 362 18.08 -24.69 25.34
N LEU A 363 18.29 -23.41 25.68
CA LEU A 363 18.34 -22.31 24.71
C LEU A 363 19.66 -22.30 23.90
N SER A 364 20.78 -22.71 24.50
CA SER A 364 22.05 -22.92 23.80
C SER A 364 21.96 -24.06 22.80
N GLY A 365 21.19 -25.11 23.11
CA GLY A 365 20.81 -26.20 22.19
C GLY A 365 19.92 -25.78 21.00
N VAL A 366 19.66 -24.47 20.85
CA VAL A 366 19.01 -23.83 19.69
C VAL A 366 20.02 -22.99 18.89
N GLY A 367 21.32 -23.09 19.19
CA GLY A 367 22.39 -22.40 18.45
C GLY A 367 22.59 -20.92 18.80
N LEU A 368 21.99 -20.43 19.89
CA LEU A 368 22.25 -19.08 20.40
C LEU A 368 23.66 -18.99 21.00
N SER A 369 24.47 -18.01 20.57
CA SER A 369 25.78 -17.77 21.18
C SER A 369 25.64 -17.25 22.62
N ARG A 370 26.74 -17.27 23.39
CA ARG A 370 26.75 -16.76 24.77
C ARG A 370 26.37 -15.27 24.86
N ALA A 371 26.67 -14.49 23.81
CA ALA A 371 26.25 -13.09 23.69
C ALA A 371 24.76 -12.95 23.32
N ASP A 372 24.25 -13.83 22.44
CA ASP A 372 22.83 -13.86 22.06
C ASP A 372 21.94 -14.29 23.22
N LEU A 373 22.36 -15.30 24.00
CA LEU A 373 21.71 -15.70 25.25
C LEU A 373 21.66 -14.53 26.24
N ALA A 374 22.77 -13.80 26.41
CA ALA A 374 22.79 -12.61 27.25
C ALA A 374 21.83 -11.53 26.74
N ALA A 375 21.71 -11.33 25.43
CA ALA A 375 20.75 -10.38 24.84
C ALA A 375 19.29 -10.81 25.04
N VAL A 376 18.95 -12.09 24.83
CA VAL A 376 17.60 -12.64 25.02
C VAL A 376 17.21 -12.61 26.50
N VAL A 377 18.12 -13.00 27.41
CA VAL A 377 17.90 -12.93 28.86
C VAL A 377 17.78 -11.49 29.32
N ALA A 378 18.62 -10.56 28.87
CA ALA A 378 18.48 -9.14 29.22
C ALA A 378 17.11 -8.57 28.78
N ALA A 379 16.57 -9.09 27.66
CA ALA A 379 15.30 -8.68 27.11
C ALA A 379 14.08 -9.17 27.92
N ASP A 380 14.04 -10.44 28.35
CA ASP A 380 13.11 -10.91 29.39
C ASP A 380 13.78 -11.86 30.42
N PRO A 381 14.35 -11.33 31.52
CA PRO A 381 15.03 -12.16 32.52
C PRO A 381 14.12 -13.18 33.22
N MET A 382 12.79 -13.01 33.14
CA MET A 382 11.83 -14.00 33.66
C MET A 382 11.86 -15.31 32.87
N LEU A 383 12.55 -15.36 31.73
CA LEU A 383 12.82 -16.59 30.97
C LEU A 383 13.62 -17.61 31.78
N LEU A 384 14.54 -17.15 32.65
CA LEU A 384 15.34 -17.99 33.57
C LEU A 384 14.56 -18.40 34.84
N CYS A 385 13.32 -17.93 34.98
CA CYS A 385 12.41 -18.25 36.06
C CYS A 385 11.24 -19.11 35.56
N ALA A 386 11.41 -19.77 34.41
CA ALA A 386 10.37 -20.62 33.83
C ALA A 386 10.42 -22.02 34.48
N ARG A 387 9.91 -23.03 33.78
CA ARG A 387 10.20 -24.43 34.08
C ARG A 387 10.90 -24.99 32.85
N PRO A 388 12.04 -25.69 32.97
CA PRO A 388 12.75 -26.25 31.81
C PRO A 388 11.82 -27.06 30.89
N ALA A 389 10.95 -27.88 31.46
CA ALA A 389 9.95 -28.66 30.72
C ALA A 389 8.99 -27.80 29.86
N ASN A 390 8.57 -26.62 30.32
CA ASN A 390 7.69 -25.73 29.57
C ASN A 390 8.42 -25.03 28.41
N ILE A 391 9.71 -24.72 28.59
CA ILE A 391 10.56 -24.17 27.53
C ILE A 391 10.86 -25.25 26.49
N ALA A 392 11.27 -26.44 26.92
CA ALA A 392 11.50 -27.60 26.06
C ALA A 392 10.25 -27.96 25.22
N LEU A 393 9.07 -28.07 25.84
CA LEU A 393 7.81 -28.33 25.13
C LEU A 393 7.48 -27.27 24.07
N ARG A 394 7.86 -26.00 24.28
CA ARG A 394 7.65 -24.93 23.31
C ARG A 394 8.70 -24.93 22.21
N LEU A 395 9.97 -25.23 22.51
CA LEU A 395 11.00 -25.46 21.50
C LEU A 395 10.61 -26.65 20.60
N HIS A 396 10.16 -27.76 21.18
CA HIS A 396 9.65 -28.92 20.44
C HIS A 396 8.41 -28.54 19.62
N SER A 397 7.45 -27.79 20.18
CA SER A 397 6.29 -27.31 19.41
C SER A 397 6.69 -26.43 18.21
N LEU A 398 7.74 -25.62 18.33
CA LEU A 398 8.27 -24.82 17.22
C LEU A 398 9.04 -25.66 16.19
N ARG A 399 9.77 -26.69 16.61
CA ARG A 399 10.45 -27.65 15.72
C ARG A 399 9.45 -28.54 14.99
N ASP A 400 8.63 -29.27 15.74
CA ASP A 400 7.85 -30.41 15.26
C ASP A 400 6.54 -29.99 14.57
N ARG A 401 5.84 -28.96 15.10
CA ARG A 401 4.57 -28.51 14.53
C ARG A 401 4.72 -27.38 13.51
N VAL A 402 5.64 -26.44 13.77
CA VAL A 402 5.85 -25.27 12.90
C VAL A 402 6.93 -25.54 11.83
N GLY A 403 7.81 -26.51 12.06
CA GLY A 403 8.90 -26.86 11.13
C GLY A 403 10.07 -25.86 11.13
N LEU A 404 10.27 -25.13 12.23
CA LEU A 404 11.37 -24.15 12.34
C LEU A 404 12.69 -24.83 12.68
N SER A 405 13.77 -24.42 12.00
CA SER A 405 15.12 -24.82 12.39
C SER A 405 15.57 -24.10 13.67
N ASP A 406 16.62 -24.60 14.30
CA ASP A 406 17.19 -23.95 15.47
C ASP A 406 17.68 -22.53 15.17
N ALA A 407 18.29 -22.32 13.99
CA ALA A 407 18.67 -20.99 13.52
C ALA A 407 17.46 -20.04 13.35
N ASP A 408 16.30 -20.56 12.93
CA ASP A 408 15.06 -19.79 12.82
C ASP A 408 14.51 -19.39 14.20
N ILE A 409 14.51 -20.31 15.16
CA ILE A 409 14.05 -20.05 16.54
C ILE A 409 14.98 -19.05 17.24
N ALA A 410 16.30 -19.20 17.08
CA ALA A 410 17.29 -18.23 17.55
C ALA A 410 17.07 -16.84 16.92
N GLY A 411 16.92 -16.80 15.59
CA GLY A 411 16.65 -15.57 14.84
C GLY A 411 15.34 -14.89 15.25
N PHE A 412 14.32 -15.65 15.65
CA PHE A 412 13.04 -15.14 16.17
C PHE A 412 13.15 -14.48 17.53
N LEU A 413 13.80 -15.15 18.49
CA LEU A 413 14.01 -14.63 19.84
C LEU A 413 14.83 -13.34 19.80
N LEU A 414 15.86 -13.28 18.96
CA LEU A 414 16.67 -12.08 18.74
C LEU A 414 15.92 -10.97 17.99
N ALA A 415 15.17 -11.29 16.93
CA ALA A 415 14.51 -10.29 16.10
C ALA A 415 13.35 -9.55 16.80
N GLY A 416 12.65 -10.19 17.72
CA GLY A 416 11.56 -9.56 18.49
C GLY A 416 11.95 -9.04 19.88
N GLY A 417 13.17 -9.33 20.33
CA GLY A 417 13.71 -8.92 21.62
C GLY A 417 12.76 -9.21 22.78
N ALA A 418 12.55 -8.23 23.66
CA ALA A 418 11.80 -8.40 24.90
C ALA A 418 10.37 -8.88 24.67
N ASN A 419 9.74 -8.48 23.56
CA ASN A 419 8.35 -8.86 23.27
C ASN A 419 8.24 -10.29 22.72
N ALA A 420 9.21 -10.76 21.94
CA ALA A 420 9.24 -12.16 21.49
C ALA A 420 9.61 -13.11 22.65
N ALA A 421 10.60 -12.76 23.47
CA ALA A 421 10.95 -13.52 24.67
C ALA A 421 9.76 -13.59 25.66
N GLN A 422 9.10 -12.46 25.93
CA GLN A 422 7.90 -12.42 26.78
C GLN A 422 6.73 -13.22 26.20
N ALA A 423 6.49 -13.16 24.89
CA ALA A 423 5.44 -13.96 24.26
C ALA A 423 5.78 -15.46 24.29
N PHE A 424 7.03 -15.83 24.02
CA PHE A 424 7.52 -17.22 24.06
C PHE A 424 7.42 -17.82 25.47
N ARG A 425 7.59 -16.99 26.51
CA ARG A 425 7.32 -17.36 27.90
C ARG A 425 5.83 -17.32 28.28
N GLY A 426 5.02 -16.48 27.63
CA GLY A 426 3.65 -16.17 28.05
C GLY A 426 2.52 -16.96 27.39
N CYS A 427 2.69 -17.44 26.15
CA CYS A 427 1.61 -18.10 25.40
C CYS A 427 2.13 -19.22 24.48
N ASP A 428 1.19 -20.03 23.96
CA ASP A 428 1.49 -20.89 22.81
C ASP A 428 1.71 -20.01 21.58
N ILE A 429 2.97 -19.89 21.16
CA ILE A 429 3.36 -19.22 19.92
C ILE A 429 3.18 -20.14 18.71
N ALA A 430 3.28 -21.47 18.85
CA ALA A 430 3.31 -22.39 17.71
C ALA A 430 2.03 -22.27 16.86
N SER A 431 0.85 -22.33 17.50
CA SER A 431 -0.44 -22.11 16.83
C SER A 431 -0.59 -20.74 16.14
N ARG A 432 0.16 -19.71 16.58
CA ARG A 432 0.19 -18.41 15.90
C ARG A 432 1.09 -18.42 14.68
N LEU A 433 2.25 -19.07 14.75
CA LEU A 433 3.17 -19.17 13.61
C LEU A 433 2.64 -20.11 12.53
N GLU A 434 1.96 -21.20 12.91
CA GLU A 434 1.21 -22.09 12.00
C GLU A 434 0.21 -21.32 11.12
N PHE A 435 -0.43 -20.28 11.65
CA PHE A 435 -1.28 -19.39 10.86
C PHE A 435 -0.47 -18.38 10.03
N TRP A 436 0.48 -17.69 10.65
CA TRP A 436 1.16 -16.55 10.01
C TRP A 436 2.15 -16.96 8.91
N ILE A 437 2.86 -18.08 9.05
CA ILE A 437 3.88 -18.50 8.06
C ILE A 437 3.24 -18.82 6.70
N PRO A 438 2.18 -19.65 6.60
CA PRO A 438 1.47 -19.87 5.33
C PRO A 438 0.80 -18.60 4.80
N PHE A 439 0.21 -17.77 5.68
CA PHE A 439 -0.48 -16.54 5.29
C PHE A 439 0.46 -15.50 4.65
N LEU A 440 1.69 -15.39 5.17
CA LEU A 440 2.71 -14.46 4.66
C LEU A 440 3.60 -15.09 3.58
N GLY A 441 3.60 -16.41 3.46
CA GLY A 441 4.37 -17.20 2.50
C GLY A 441 5.81 -17.49 2.92
N SER A 442 6.33 -16.90 4.00
CA SER A 442 7.62 -17.27 4.59
C SER A 442 7.79 -16.74 6.03
N PHE A 443 8.65 -17.43 6.78
CA PHE A 443 9.02 -17.04 8.14
C PHE A 443 9.83 -15.74 8.21
N GLU A 444 10.76 -15.53 7.27
CA GLU A 444 11.48 -14.25 7.08
C GLU A 444 10.54 -13.03 7.01
N MET A 445 9.40 -13.20 6.33
CA MET A 445 8.42 -12.12 6.22
C MET A 445 7.72 -11.83 7.55
N LEU A 446 7.52 -12.86 8.38
CA LEU A 446 7.02 -12.73 9.74
C LEU A 446 8.04 -12.06 10.66
N LEU A 447 9.33 -12.43 10.60
CA LEU A 447 10.41 -11.79 11.36
C LEU A 447 10.49 -10.28 11.06
N LYS A 448 10.37 -9.89 9.78
CA LYS A 448 10.30 -8.49 9.36
C LYS A 448 9.12 -7.74 9.98
N ILE A 449 7.97 -8.40 10.12
CA ILE A 449 6.77 -7.82 10.74
C ILE A 449 6.93 -7.72 12.26
N VAL A 450 7.43 -8.77 12.93
CA VAL A 450 7.67 -8.81 14.39
C VAL A 450 8.54 -7.65 14.85
N ARG A 451 9.62 -7.32 14.11
CA ARG A 451 10.48 -6.14 14.35
C ARG A 451 9.71 -4.80 14.35
N SER A 452 8.60 -4.70 13.62
CA SER A 452 7.81 -3.47 13.46
C SER A 452 6.53 -3.41 14.31
N ASN A 453 5.94 -4.57 14.62
CA ASN A 453 4.69 -4.70 15.37
C ASN A 453 4.62 -6.05 16.09
N TYR A 454 5.06 -6.07 17.35
CA TYR A 454 5.02 -7.24 18.22
C TYR A 454 3.59 -7.77 18.48
N ASN A 455 2.53 -6.98 18.23
CA ASN A 455 1.15 -7.41 18.45
C ASN A 455 0.76 -8.61 17.55
N VAL A 456 1.52 -8.90 16.50
CA VAL A 456 1.35 -10.12 15.68
C VAL A 456 1.50 -11.41 16.50
N LEU A 457 2.26 -11.38 17.60
CA LEU A 457 2.52 -12.51 18.50
C LEU A 457 1.54 -12.60 19.67
N THR A 458 0.83 -11.51 19.99
CA THR A 458 -0.05 -11.42 21.17
C THR A 458 -1.53 -11.33 20.82
N SER A 459 -1.87 -10.91 19.60
CA SER A 459 -3.27 -10.79 19.14
C SER A 459 -3.97 -12.15 19.09
N ASP A 460 -5.28 -12.13 19.28
CA ASP A 460 -6.17 -13.28 19.17
C ASP A 460 -6.50 -13.55 17.69
N LEU A 461 -6.22 -14.76 17.21
CA LEU A 461 -6.45 -15.12 15.80
C LEU A 461 -7.94 -15.14 15.45
N GLU A 462 -8.79 -15.69 16.33
CA GLU A 462 -10.21 -15.89 16.08
C GLU A 462 -11.02 -14.61 16.29
N LYS A 463 -10.67 -13.81 17.30
CA LYS A 463 -11.46 -12.62 17.70
C LYS A 463 -10.98 -11.32 17.08
N VAL A 464 -9.78 -11.28 16.51
CA VAL A 464 -9.18 -10.06 15.94
C VAL A 464 -8.70 -10.29 14.51
N VAL A 465 -7.81 -11.25 14.29
CA VAL A 465 -7.12 -11.38 12.99
C VAL A 465 -8.05 -11.89 11.89
N LYS A 466 -8.73 -13.03 12.09
CA LYS A 466 -9.67 -13.59 11.10
C LYS A 466 -10.84 -12.64 10.77
N PRO A 467 -11.51 -11.96 11.73
CA PRO A 467 -12.52 -10.96 11.42
C PRO A 467 -11.99 -9.79 10.58
N ASN A 468 -10.80 -9.27 10.90
CA ASN A 468 -10.18 -8.20 10.09
C ASN A 468 -9.85 -8.67 8.67
N ILE A 469 -9.45 -9.94 8.49
CA ILE A 469 -9.21 -10.53 7.17
C ILE A 469 -10.54 -10.67 6.40
N ALA A 470 -11.60 -11.18 7.03
CA ALA A 470 -12.92 -11.32 6.43
C ALA A 470 -13.49 -9.96 5.94
N LEU A 471 -13.46 -8.93 6.79
CA LEU A 471 -13.87 -7.56 6.44
C LEU A 471 -13.09 -6.97 5.25
N LEU A 472 -11.82 -7.36 5.07
CA LEU A 472 -11.01 -6.95 3.92
C LEU A 472 -11.32 -7.77 2.66
N GLN A 473 -11.64 -9.06 2.80
CA GLN A 473 -12.09 -9.90 1.69
C GLN A 473 -13.47 -9.47 1.16
N GLU A 474 -14.39 -9.05 2.04
CA GLU A 474 -15.66 -8.42 1.67
C GLU A 474 -15.47 -7.14 0.83
N CYS A 475 -14.36 -6.43 1.01
CA CYS A 475 -13.97 -5.29 0.17
C CYS A 475 -13.32 -5.68 -1.17
N GLY A 476 -13.30 -6.97 -1.52
CA GLY A 476 -12.70 -7.48 -2.76
C GLY A 476 -11.17 -7.60 -2.73
N LEU A 477 -10.52 -7.50 -1.56
CA LEU A 477 -9.08 -7.71 -1.45
C LEU A 477 -8.76 -9.20 -1.37
N THR A 478 -7.87 -9.67 -2.25
CA THR A 478 -7.39 -11.06 -2.18
C THR A 478 -6.53 -11.28 -0.94
N VAL A 479 -6.44 -12.52 -0.45
CA VAL A 479 -5.53 -12.90 0.65
C VAL A 479 -4.09 -12.44 0.37
N CYS A 480 -3.64 -12.50 -0.89
CA CYS A 480 -2.33 -12.03 -1.32
C CYS A 480 -2.19 -10.49 -1.26
N ASP A 481 -3.23 -9.73 -1.57
CA ASP A 481 -3.25 -8.27 -1.40
C ASP A 481 -3.22 -7.89 0.09
N ILE A 482 -3.95 -8.61 0.93
CA ILE A 482 -3.99 -8.39 2.38
C ILE A 482 -2.62 -8.69 3.00
N ALA A 483 -1.99 -9.83 2.67
CA ALA A 483 -0.65 -10.17 3.14
C ALA A 483 0.40 -9.11 2.72
N LYS A 484 0.39 -8.67 1.45
CA LYS A 484 1.28 -7.59 0.96
C LYS A 484 1.02 -6.25 1.63
N MET A 485 -0.24 -5.93 1.93
CA MET A 485 -0.59 -4.71 2.67
C MET A 485 -0.09 -4.79 4.12
N PHE A 486 -0.31 -5.92 4.79
CA PHE A 486 0.09 -6.17 6.17
C PHE A 486 1.62 -6.13 6.36
N VAL A 487 2.39 -6.64 5.40
CA VAL A 487 3.86 -6.48 5.35
C VAL A 487 4.31 -5.03 5.50
N SER A 488 3.67 -4.10 4.80
CA SER A 488 4.03 -2.67 4.81
C SER A 488 3.33 -1.90 5.93
N HIS A 489 2.19 -2.41 6.41
CA HIS A 489 1.30 -1.76 7.37
C HIS A 489 0.82 -2.78 8.40
N SER A 490 1.77 -3.26 9.20
CA SER A 490 1.63 -4.40 10.13
C SER A 490 0.59 -4.24 11.23
N ARG A 491 -0.02 -3.06 11.42
CA ARG A 491 -1.11 -2.85 12.39
C ARG A 491 -2.49 -3.25 11.87
N VAL A 492 -2.69 -3.36 10.56
CA VAL A 492 -4.03 -3.45 9.95
C VAL A 492 -4.81 -4.69 10.41
N LEU A 493 -4.16 -5.85 10.56
CA LEU A 493 -4.83 -7.08 11.02
C LEU A 493 -4.80 -7.27 12.55
N THR A 494 -3.93 -6.56 13.28
CA THR A 494 -3.77 -6.71 14.74
C THR A 494 -4.54 -5.64 15.54
N MET A 495 -5.38 -4.83 14.89
CA MET A 495 -6.19 -3.82 15.59
C MET A 495 -7.59 -4.34 15.92
N ASN A 496 -8.22 -3.78 16.94
CA ASN A 496 -9.61 -4.13 17.30
C ASN A 496 -10.56 -3.98 16.09
N PRO A 497 -11.43 -4.97 15.77
CA PRO A 497 -12.29 -4.93 14.60
C PRO A 497 -13.18 -3.68 14.50
N LYS A 498 -13.74 -3.19 15.62
CA LYS A 498 -14.55 -1.94 15.62
C LYS A 498 -13.74 -0.71 15.21
N ARG A 499 -12.43 -0.72 15.48
CA ARG A 499 -11.50 0.32 15.01
C ARG A 499 -11.18 0.14 13.52
N MET A 500 -11.09 -1.10 13.05
CA MET A 500 -10.90 -1.40 11.62
C MET A 500 -12.09 -0.92 10.79
N GLU A 501 -13.32 -1.27 11.20
CA GLU A 501 -14.58 -0.76 10.61
C GLU A 501 -14.61 0.79 10.58
N ALA A 502 -14.18 1.45 11.67
CA ALA A 502 -14.08 2.91 11.71
C ALA A 502 -12.95 3.48 10.81
N CYS A 503 -11.94 2.69 10.42
CA CYS A 503 -10.98 3.09 9.38
C CYS A 503 -11.57 2.89 7.98
N MET A 504 -12.38 1.85 7.79
CA MET A 504 -13.07 1.59 6.52
C MET A 504 -14.12 2.66 6.23
N ARG A 505 -15.01 2.98 7.19
CA ARG A 505 -15.98 4.10 7.05
C ARG A 505 -15.30 5.42 6.72
N ARG A 506 -14.20 5.77 7.40
CA ARG A 506 -13.40 6.96 7.07
C ARG A 506 -12.77 6.92 5.68
N THR A 507 -12.48 5.74 5.16
CA THR A 507 -11.98 5.57 3.78
C THR A 507 -13.10 5.73 2.76
N ASP A 508 -14.31 5.25 3.07
CA ASP A 508 -15.52 5.48 2.30
C ASP A 508 -15.90 6.99 2.29
N GLU A 509 -15.82 7.69 3.44
CA GLU A 509 -16.05 9.14 3.62
C GLU A 509 -15.03 10.04 2.89
N LEU A 510 -13.88 9.49 2.48
CA LEU A 510 -12.91 10.15 1.60
C LEU A 510 -13.27 9.99 0.11
N GLY A 511 -14.32 9.25 -0.23
CA GLY A 511 -14.76 9.01 -1.61
C GLY A 511 -14.04 7.85 -2.31
N VAL A 512 -13.32 7.00 -1.58
CA VAL A 512 -12.57 5.87 -2.15
C VAL A 512 -13.47 4.63 -2.23
N GLN A 513 -13.88 4.25 -3.43
CA GLN A 513 -14.61 2.99 -3.63
C GLN A 513 -13.77 1.79 -3.15
N ARG A 514 -14.40 0.86 -2.42
CA ARG A 514 -13.76 -0.32 -1.82
C ARG A 514 -13.05 -1.22 -2.83
N SER A 515 -13.59 -1.32 -4.05
CA SER A 515 -13.02 -2.03 -5.20
C SER A 515 -11.80 -1.33 -5.83
N SER A 516 -11.50 -0.08 -5.48
CA SER A 516 -10.36 0.67 -6.01
C SER A 516 -9.05 0.16 -5.46
N ARG A 517 -8.00 0.12 -6.31
CA ARG A 517 -6.64 -0.17 -5.85
C ARG A 517 -6.12 0.85 -4.82
N GLN A 518 -6.70 2.06 -4.78
CA GLN A 518 -6.36 3.08 -3.78
C GLN A 518 -6.94 2.78 -2.39
N PHE A 519 -7.99 1.96 -2.28
CA PHE A 519 -8.62 1.64 -1.00
C PHE A 519 -7.61 1.09 0.01
N LYS A 520 -6.83 0.08 -0.38
CA LYS A 520 -5.79 -0.51 0.50
C LYS A 520 -4.69 0.48 0.91
N TYR A 521 -4.33 1.44 0.05
CA TYR A 521 -3.31 2.46 0.38
C TYR A 521 -3.87 3.52 1.32
N VAL A 522 -5.06 4.06 1.04
CA VAL A 522 -5.74 5.05 1.90
C VAL A 522 -6.05 4.44 3.27
N LEU A 523 -6.67 3.26 3.29
CA LEU A 523 -6.98 2.53 4.52
C LEU A 523 -5.74 2.28 5.39
N SER A 524 -4.62 1.90 4.76
CA SER A 524 -3.33 1.72 5.44
C SER A 524 -2.86 2.99 6.17
N TYR A 525 -2.99 4.17 5.55
CA TYR A 525 -2.64 5.44 6.20
C TYR A 525 -3.67 5.88 7.25
N VAL A 526 -4.97 5.81 6.92
CA VAL A 526 -6.09 6.13 7.82
C VAL A 526 -6.07 5.26 9.09
N SER A 527 -5.53 4.05 9.03
CA SER A 527 -5.33 3.15 10.17
C SER A 527 -4.37 3.69 11.25
N ARG A 528 -3.39 4.52 10.83
CA ARG A 528 -2.33 5.08 11.69
C ARG A 528 -2.77 6.35 12.43
N ILE A 529 -3.78 7.05 11.92
CA ILE A 529 -4.25 8.34 12.41
C ILE A 529 -5.66 8.25 13.01
N THR A 530 -5.95 9.06 14.02
CA THR A 530 -7.31 9.17 14.58
C THR A 530 -8.20 10.03 13.70
N GLU A 531 -9.52 9.86 13.82
CA GLU A 531 -10.52 10.66 13.10
C GLU A 531 -10.32 12.17 13.30
N GLY A 532 -10.17 12.62 14.55
CA GLY A 532 -9.90 14.01 14.86
C GLY A 532 -8.62 14.56 14.24
N LYS A 533 -7.53 13.76 14.17
CA LYS A 533 -6.28 14.17 13.51
C LYS A 533 -6.43 14.27 12.00
N ALA A 534 -7.11 13.29 11.37
CA ALA A 534 -7.38 13.34 9.93
C ALA A 534 -8.23 14.57 9.56
N ALA A 535 -9.33 14.80 10.30
CA ALA A 535 -10.22 15.94 10.07
C ALA A 535 -9.54 17.29 10.33
N ALA A 536 -8.73 17.42 11.37
CA ALA A 536 -7.93 18.62 11.62
C ALA A 536 -6.96 18.90 10.46
N LYS A 537 -6.22 17.87 10.02
CA LYS A 537 -5.24 17.97 8.93
C LYS A 537 -5.90 18.33 7.59
N MET A 538 -7.09 17.79 7.30
CA MET A 538 -7.85 18.16 6.10
C MET A 538 -8.38 19.61 6.15
N ARG A 539 -8.81 20.11 7.32
CA ARG A 539 -9.18 21.54 7.47
C ARG A 539 -7.97 22.46 7.31
N PHE A 540 -6.82 22.09 7.88
CA PHE A 540 -5.56 22.79 7.66
C PHE A 540 -5.21 22.85 6.16
N LEU A 541 -5.29 21.70 5.45
CA LEU A 541 -5.06 21.65 4.01
C LEU A 541 -6.04 22.51 3.21
N SER A 542 -7.33 22.49 3.57
CA SER A 542 -8.36 23.35 2.93
C SER A 542 -8.07 24.84 3.16
N SER A 543 -7.64 25.21 4.37
CA SER A 543 -7.28 26.58 4.74
C SER A 543 -6.01 27.09 4.07
N ILE A 544 -4.98 26.25 3.88
CA ILE A 544 -3.70 26.68 3.30
C ILE A 544 -3.69 26.64 1.76
N LEU A 545 -4.45 25.71 1.16
CA LEU A 545 -4.56 25.56 -0.30
C LEU A 545 -5.77 26.30 -0.90
N GLY A 546 -6.58 26.99 -0.10
CA GLY A 546 -7.73 27.79 -0.56
C GLY A 546 -8.83 26.99 -1.27
N CYS A 547 -8.88 25.66 -1.12
CA CYS A 547 -9.75 24.79 -1.91
C CYS A 547 -10.77 24.01 -1.07
N SER A 548 -11.87 23.61 -1.73
CA SER A 548 -13.00 22.92 -1.08
C SER A 548 -12.60 21.61 -0.43
N MET A 549 -13.36 21.19 0.58
CA MET A 549 -13.15 19.91 1.27
C MET A 549 -13.22 18.70 0.32
N ASP A 550 -13.95 18.79 -0.79
CA ASP A 550 -14.01 17.74 -1.81
C ASP A 550 -12.75 17.71 -2.70
N ASN A 551 -12.17 18.86 -3.02
CA ASN A 551 -10.83 18.92 -3.64
C ASN A 551 -9.76 18.35 -2.70
N ILE A 552 -9.82 18.64 -1.40
CA ILE A 552 -8.94 18.04 -0.38
C ILE A 552 -9.12 16.53 -0.29
N ARG A 553 -10.36 16.01 -0.31
CA ARG A 553 -10.61 14.56 -0.42
C ARG A 553 -9.93 13.97 -1.65
N GLY A 554 -10.11 14.60 -2.82
CA GLY A 554 -9.43 14.19 -4.06
C GLY A 554 -7.91 14.16 -3.95
N ILE A 555 -7.29 15.17 -3.33
CA ILE A 555 -5.85 15.24 -3.06
C ILE A 555 -5.40 14.10 -2.13
N VAL A 556 -6.11 13.86 -1.03
CA VAL A 556 -5.82 12.76 -0.09
C VAL A 556 -5.96 11.39 -0.77
N CYS A 557 -6.91 11.23 -1.71
CA CYS A 557 -7.08 10.00 -2.49
C CYS A 557 -5.95 9.77 -3.51
N ARG A 558 -5.39 10.85 -4.08
CA ARG A 558 -4.21 10.79 -4.96
C ARG A 558 -2.91 10.55 -4.17
N MET A 559 -2.75 11.24 -3.03
CA MET A 559 -1.55 11.17 -2.18
C MET A 559 -1.93 11.02 -0.69
N PRO A 560 -2.19 9.78 -0.21
CA PRO A 560 -2.61 9.54 1.17
C PRO A 560 -1.55 9.90 2.22
N SER A 561 -0.28 9.94 1.81
CA SER A 561 0.86 10.35 2.63
C SER A 561 0.81 11.82 3.08
N ILE A 562 0.03 12.68 2.43
CA ILE A 562 -0.08 14.11 2.80
C ILE A 562 -0.58 14.30 4.25
N LEU A 563 -1.39 13.37 4.75
CA LEU A 563 -1.89 13.37 6.12
C LEU A 563 -0.81 13.06 7.17
N GLY A 564 0.37 12.59 6.74
CA GLY A 564 1.51 12.27 7.59
C GLY A 564 2.60 13.34 7.66
N PHE A 565 2.58 14.34 6.76
CA PHE A 565 3.52 15.47 6.81
C PHE A 565 3.20 16.39 8.00
N SER A 566 4.20 17.11 8.53
CA SER A 566 3.96 18.17 9.51
C SER A 566 3.14 19.31 8.89
N GLU A 567 2.57 20.19 9.70
CA GLU A 567 1.91 21.41 9.18
C GLU A 567 2.95 22.45 8.75
N GLU A 568 4.07 22.51 9.48
CA GLU A 568 5.19 23.40 9.20
C GLU A 568 5.86 23.13 7.85
N ASN A 569 6.19 21.87 7.53
CA ASN A 569 6.83 21.53 6.25
C ASN A 569 5.93 21.87 5.05
N ILE A 570 4.61 21.77 5.20
CA ILE A 570 3.68 22.14 4.12
C ILE A 570 3.69 23.67 3.93
N ARG A 571 3.70 24.45 5.03
CA ARG A 571 3.75 25.91 4.97
C ARG A 571 5.08 26.39 4.39
N SER A 572 6.20 25.93 4.94
CA SER A 572 7.54 26.34 4.52
C SER A 572 7.81 26.02 3.05
N THR A 573 7.38 24.86 2.53
CA THR A 573 7.53 24.55 1.10
C THR A 573 6.62 25.40 0.21
N ILE A 574 5.43 25.81 0.66
CA ILE A 574 4.58 26.76 -0.10
C ILE A 574 5.22 28.14 -0.14
N GLU A 575 5.71 28.66 0.99
CA GLU A 575 6.44 29.93 1.08
C GLU A 575 7.74 29.91 0.26
N PHE A 576 8.47 28.79 0.30
CA PHE A 576 9.67 28.56 -0.49
C PHE A 576 9.38 28.57 -2.01
N LEU A 577 8.33 27.88 -2.46
CA LEU A 577 7.91 27.90 -3.87
C LEU A 577 7.47 29.31 -4.30
N THR A 578 6.72 30.01 -3.46
CA THR A 578 6.25 31.39 -3.70
C THR A 578 7.42 32.36 -3.85
N SER A 579 8.39 32.31 -2.93
CA SER A 579 9.59 33.17 -2.96
C SER A 579 10.59 32.81 -4.06
N THR A 580 10.71 31.54 -4.45
CA THR A 580 11.71 31.09 -5.45
C THR A 580 11.20 31.19 -6.88
N ILE A 581 9.89 31.04 -7.10
CA ILE A 581 9.27 31.16 -8.42
C ILE A 581 8.77 32.60 -8.65
N GLY A 582 8.39 33.34 -7.60
CA GLY A 582 7.90 34.73 -7.73
C GLY A 582 6.44 34.87 -8.15
N CYS A 583 5.73 33.77 -8.44
CA CYS A 583 4.29 33.78 -8.68
C CYS A 583 3.49 33.94 -7.37
N SER A 584 2.24 34.42 -7.48
CA SER A 584 1.36 34.55 -6.31
C SER A 584 1.05 33.21 -5.64
N GLN A 585 0.87 33.25 -4.32
CA GLN A 585 0.58 32.07 -3.50
C GLN A 585 -0.67 31.31 -3.98
N ASP A 586 -1.70 32.02 -4.45
CA ASP A 586 -2.92 31.41 -5.00
C ASP A 586 -2.66 30.58 -6.26
N LYS A 587 -1.83 31.07 -7.20
CA LYS A 587 -1.43 30.32 -8.41
C LYS A 587 -0.70 29.03 -8.01
N ILE A 588 0.20 29.10 -7.03
CA ILE A 588 0.97 27.95 -6.55
C ILE A 588 0.07 26.96 -5.79
N CYS A 589 -0.84 27.44 -4.94
CA CYS A 589 -1.83 26.58 -4.27
C CYS A 589 -2.74 25.86 -5.28
N ALA A 590 -3.18 26.54 -6.34
CA ALA A 590 -3.94 25.91 -7.44
C ALA A 590 -3.11 24.85 -8.20
N ALA A 591 -1.83 25.09 -8.45
CA ALA A 591 -0.92 24.11 -9.06
C ALA A 591 -0.64 22.90 -8.15
N LEU A 592 -0.45 23.13 -6.84
CA LEU A 592 -0.29 22.08 -5.83
C LEU A 592 -1.56 21.23 -5.64
N CYS A 593 -2.74 21.81 -5.81
CA CYS A 593 -4.00 21.04 -5.84
C CYS A 593 -4.01 20.01 -6.98
N LYS A 594 -3.44 20.36 -8.14
CA LYS A 594 -3.25 19.43 -9.27
C LYS A 594 -2.11 18.42 -8.96
N ASN A 595 -0.97 18.90 -8.47
CA ASN A 595 0.28 18.13 -8.30
C ASN A 595 0.84 18.15 -6.87
N PRO A 596 0.19 17.48 -5.90
CA PRO A 596 0.58 17.56 -4.48
C PRO A 596 1.89 16.85 -4.15
N ASN A 597 2.39 15.97 -5.04
CA ASN A 597 3.63 15.20 -4.84
C ASN A 597 4.88 16.07 -4.62
N VAL A 598 4.84 17.32 -5.05
CA VAL A 598 5.95 18.28 -4.90
C VAL A 598 6.25 18.58 -3.42
N LEU A 599 5.24 18.53 -2.55
CA LEU A 599 5.36 18.69 -1.09
C LEU A 599 6.16 17.57 -0.39
N GLY A 600 6.56 16.52 -1.12
CA GLY A 600 7.38 15.42 -0.61
C GLY A 600 8.89 15.60 -0.78
N PHE A 601 9.35 16.66 -1.45
CA PHE A 601 10.77 16.96 -1.65
C PHE A 601 11.28 17.98 -0.61
N SER A 602 12.60 18.00 -0.38
CA SER A 602 13.24 19.08 0.39
C SER A 602 13.35 20.35 -0.44
N ASP A 603 13.29 21.51 0.21
CA ASP A 603 13.41 22.82 -0.43
C ASP A 603 14.72 22.97 -1.20
N GLU A 604 15.82 22.36 -0.73
CA GLU A 604 17.09 22.29 -1.46
C GLU A 604 16.97 21.52 -2.79
N ASN A 605 16.28 20.38 -2.81
CA ASN A 605 16.08 19.58 -4.02
C ASN A 605 15.18 20.32 -5.03
N LEU A 606 14.14 20.99 -4.52
CA LEU A 606 13.28 21.86 -5.32
C LEU A 606 14.06 23.05 -5.88
N ARG A 607 14.90 23.72 -5.09
CA ARG A 607 15.77 24.83 -5.52
C ARG A 607 16.65 24.42 -6.71
N HIS A 608 17.36 23.30 -6.61
CA HIS A 608 18.22 22.82 -7.70
C HIS A 608 17.44 22.53 -8.99
N LYS A 609 16.22 21.99 -8.88
CA LYS A 609 15.35 21.74 -10.05
C LYS A 609 14.78 23.02 -10.66
N ILE A 610 14.30 23.95 -9.83
CA ILE A 610 13.73 25.22 -10.28
C ILE A 610 14.81 26.07 -10.94
N ASN A 611 15.97 26.22 -10.30
CA ASN A 611 17.12 26.93 -10.87
C ASN A 611 17.50 26.35 -12.24
N PHE A 612 17.63 25.03 -12.36
CA PHE A 612 17.94 24.40 -13.66
C PHE A 612 16.90 24.72 -14.75
N MET A 613 15.60 24.74 -14.43
CA MET A 613 14.57 25.09 -15.41
C MET A 613 14.61 26.55 -15.83
N ILE A 614 14.88 27.47 -14.90
CA ILE A 614 14.99 28.90 -15.20
C ILE A 614 16.30 29.19 -15.96
N THR A 615 17.45 28.73 -15.46
CA THR A 615 18.77 29.15 -15.96
C THR A 615 19.28 28.35 -17.16
N GLU A 616 19.02 27.03 -17.22
CA GLU A 616 19.55 26.17 -18.30
C GLU A 616 18.50 25.87 -19.38
N VAL A 617 17.25 25.62 -18.97
CA VAL A 617 16.16 25.34 -19.92
C VAL A 617 15.57 26.63 -20.51
N GLY A 618 15.60 27.74 -19.77
CA GLY A 618 14.98 29.00 -20.17
C GLY A 618 13.44 28.95 -20.11
N LEU A 619 12.88 28.31 -19.07
CA LEU A 619 11.44 28.34 -18.81
C LEU A 619 11.09 29.52 -17.90
N GLU A 620 10.05 30.26 -18.28
CA GLU A 620 9.49 31.32 -17.44
C GLU A 620 8.85 30.74 -16.17
N PRO A 621 8.79 31.50 -15.06
CA PRO A 621 8.21 31.04 -13.80
C PRO A 621 6.75 30.56 -13.94
N GLU A 622 5.94 31.26 -14.72
CA GLU A 622 4.57 30.89 -15.07
C GLU A 622 4.46 29.48 -15.69
N ASP A 623 5.30 29.15 -16.68
CA ASP A 623 5.33 27.84 -17.33
C ASP A 623 5.66 26.71 -16.34
N ILE A 624 6.50 26.99 -15.35
CA ILE A 624 6.87 26.06 -14.27
C ILE A 624 5.67 25.81 -13.34
N VAL A 625 4.87 26.85 -13.04
CA VAL A 625 3.65 26.70 -12.21
C VAL A 625 2.56 25.92 -12.97
N GLU A 626 2.35 26.20 -14.25
CA GLU A 626 1.40 25.42 -15.06
C GLU A 626 1.79 23.94 -15.15
N ARG A 627 3.10 23.67 -15.30
CA ARG A 627 3.66 22.31 -15.46
C ARG A 627 4.38 21.79 -14.22
N LEU A 628 3.90 22.13 -13.03
CA LEU A 628 4.53 21.78 -11.73
C LEU A 628 4.84 20.27 -11.54
N TRP A 629 4.18 19.39 -12.30
CA TRP A 629 4.49 17.96 -12.37
C TRP A 629 5.91 17.65 -12.88
N VAL A 630 6.54 18.54 -13.65
CA VAL A 630 7.93 18.40 -14.13
C VAL A 630 8.91 18.26 -12.94
N LEU A 631 8.66 18.96 -11.84
CA LEU A 631 9.46 18.86 -10.61
C LEU A 631 9.44 17.46 -9.96
N THR A 632 8.53 16.56 -10.36
CA THR A 632 8.47 15.19 -9.82
C THR A 632 9.54 14.27 -10.40
N PHE A 633 10.17 14.62 -11.53
CA PHE A 633 11.26 13.83 -12.11
C PHE A 633 12.60 14.03 -11.38
N SER A 634 13.56 13.14 -11.66
CA SER A 634 14.95 13.28 -11.20
C SER A 634 15.68 14.30 -12.08
N LEU A 635 16.34 15.27 -11.43
CA LEU A 635 17.18 16.26 -12.09
C LEU A 635 18.30 15.57 -12.88
N GLU A 636 19.15 14.82 -12.18
CA GLU A 636 20.34 14.16 -12.72
C GLU A 636 20.01 13.02 -13.70
N LYS A 637 19.00 12.19 -13.41
CA LYS A 637 18.74 10.96 -14.19
C LYS A 637 17.75 11.15 -15.34
N ARG A 638 17.10 12.32 -15.45
CA ARG A 638 16.03 12.52 -16.45
C ARG A 638 15.96 13.93 -17.02
N MET A 639 16.04 14.99 -16.20
CA MET A 639 15.96 16.37 -16.69
C MET A 639 17.23 16.78 -17.44
N VAL A 640 18.39 16.69 -16.78
CA VAL A 640 19.69 17.07 -17.36
C VAL A 640 20.00 16.26 -18.63
N PRO A 641 19.93 14.91 -18.66
CA PRO A 641 20.27 14.14 -19.86
C PRO A 641 19.41 14.46 -21.08
N ARG A 642 18.11 14.73 -20.86
CA ARG A 642 17.18 15.04 -21.96
C ARG A 642 17.36 16.46 -22.46
N HIS A 643 17.60 17.41 -21.56
CA HIS A 643 17.98 18.78 -21.92
C HIS A 643 19.26 18.81 -22.77
N SER A 644 20.32 18.09 -22.38
CA SER A 644 21.59 18.05 -23.12
C SER A 644 21.41 17.60 -24.58
N VAL A 645 20.60 16.56 -24.81
CA VAL A 645 20.25 16.09 -26.17
C VAL A 645 19.47 17.16 -26.94
N ILE A 646 18.45 17.76 -26.33
CA ILE A 646 17.63 18.81 -26.95
C ILE A 646 18.46 20.05 -27.30
N LYS A 647 19.41 20.45 -26.44
CA LYS A 647 20.32 21.58 -26.67
C LYS A 647 21.21 21.36 -27.89
N ILE A 648 21.74 20.14 -28.08
CA ILE A 648 22.52 19.80 -29.28
C ILE A 648 21.64 19.79 -30.53
N LEU A 649 20.46 19.16 -30.48
CA LEU A 649 19.56 19.11 -31.65
C LEU A 649 19.08 20.50 -32.10
N ARG A 650 18.81 21.42 -31.15
CA ARG A 650 18.52 22.84 -31.45
C ARG A 650 19.72 23.53 -32.10
N ALA A 651 20.94 23.30 -31.61
CA ALA A 651 22.16 23.83 -32.22
C ALA A 651 22.40 23.28 -33.65
N MET A 652 21.90 22.09 -33.97
CA MET A 652 21.88 21.52 -35.33
C MET A 652 20.74 22.06 -36.22
N GLY A 653 20.07 23.14 -35.82
CA GLY A 653 18.98 23.75 -36.57
C GLY A 653 17.75 22.86 -36.73
N LYS A 654 17.55 21.88 -35.83
CA LYS A 654 16.33 21.06 -35.82
C LYS A 654 15.29 21.72 -34.92
N ASP A 655 14.06 21.78 -35.41
CA ASP A 655 12.92 22.15 -34.56
C ASP A 655 12.61 20.98 -33.63
N VAL A 656 12.68 21.22 -32.33
CA VAL A 656 12.61 20.19 -31.28
C VAL A 656 11.54 20.58 -30.27
N VAL A 657 10.47 19.77 -30.29
CA VAL A 657 9.31 19.84 -29.39
C VAL A 657 9.72 20.08 -27.93
N ASP A 658 8.93 20.92 -27.26
CA ASP A 658 9.00 21.29 -25.84
C ASP A 658 9.74 20.29 -24.91
N PHE A 659 10.68 20.84 -24.14
CA PHE A 659 11.44 20.13 -23.12
C PHE A 659 10.54 19.36 -22.14
N SER A 660 9.42 19.94 -21.71
CA SER A 660 8.52 19.35 -20.73
C SER A 660 7.92 18.04 -21.24
N ASN A 661 7.41 18.04 -22.48
CA ASN A 661 6.92 16.84 -23.18
C ASN A 661 7.99 15.75 -23.29
N SER A 662 9.26 16.13 -23.54
CA SER A 662 10.37 15.18 -23.60
C SER A 662 10.54 14.36 -22.33
N LEU A 663 10.18 14.91 -21.15
CA LEU A 663 10.31 14.24 -19.86
C LEU A 663 9.27 13.15 -19.63
N ILE A 664 8.12 13.18 -20.32
CA ILE A 664 7.05 12.19 -20.16
C ILE A 664 7.49 10.81 -20.70
N TYR A 665 8.15 10.78 -21.86
CA TYR A 665 8.49 9.55 -22.58
C TYR A 665 9.31 8.54 -21.76
N SER A 666 9.13 7.23 -22.02
CA SER A 666 10.06 6.20 -21.52
C SER A 666 11.48 6.44 -22.07
N VAL A 667 12.49 5.80 -21.46
CA VAL A 667 13.87 5.90 -21.97
C VAL A 667 13.95 5.39 -23.42
N GLU A 668 13.31 4.27 -23.72
CA GLU A 668 13.28 3.71 -25.08
C GLU A 668 12.62 4.66 -26.08
N LYS A 669 11.45 5.24 -25.74
CA LYS A 669 10.75 6.21 -26.61
C LYS A 669 11.57 7.50 -26.81
N PHE A 670 12.29 7.96 -25.77
CA PHE A 670 13.13 9.15 -25.89
C PHE A 670 14.32 8.89 -26.83
N ILE A 671 15.01 7.75 -26.68
CA ILE A 671 16.13 7.36 -27.56
C ILE A 671 15.64 7.21 -29.01
N ALA A 672 14.55 6.47 -29.23
CA ALA A 672 14.00 6.23 -30.57
C ALA A 672 13.54 7.50 -31.30
N ARG A 673 13.18 8.57 -30.57
CA ARG A 673 12.64 9.82 -31.14
C ARG A 673 13.65 10.96 -31.25
N TYR A 674 14.62 11.03 -30.33
CA TYR A 674 15.58 12.14 -30.26
C TYR A 674 17.04 11.72 -30.44
N ILE A 675 17.37 10.42 -30.47
CA ILE A 675 18.75 9.96 -30.62
C ILE A 675 18.93 9.09 -31.87
N ASP A 676 18.17 8.01 -32.00
CA ASP A 676 18.32 7.08 -33.13
C ASP A 676 18.16 7.75 -34.51
N PRO A 677 17.19 8.67 -34.76
CA PRO A 677 17.04 9.34 -36.06
C PRO A 677 18.22 10.23 -36.44
N TYR A 678 18.97 10.72 -35.45
CA TYR A 678 20.09 11.65 -35.62
C TYR A 678 21.45 10.98 -35.41
N LYS A 679 21.49 9.68 -35.13
CA LYS A 679 22.71 8.94 -34.78
C LYS A 679 23.80 8.96 -35.86
N GLN A 680 23.42 9.10 -37.13
CA GLN A 680 24.37 9.28 -38.24
C GLN A 680 24.84 10.74 -38.38
N ALA A 681 23.98 11.72 -38.09
CA ALA A 681 24.28 13.15 -38.21
C ALA A 681 25.02 13.73 -36.97
N ALA A 682 24.83 13.12 -35.80
CA ALA A 682 25.50 13.44 -34.55
C ALA A 682 25.83 12.16 -33.77
N PRO A 683 26.95 11.47 -34.09
CA PRO A 683 27.34 10.22 -33.41
C PRO A 683 27.50 10.41 -31.89
N THR A 684 27.98 11.58 -31.46
CA THR A 684 28.22 11.95 -30.06
C THR A 684 26.95 12.13 -29.22
N LEU A 685 25.76 12.16 -29.83
CA LEU A 685 24.50 12.39 -29.12
C LEU A 685 24.17 11.25 -28.13
N ALA A 686 24.40 10.01 -28.54
CA ALA A 686 24.19 8.82 -27.71
C ALA A 686 25.17 8.76 -26.53
N ASP A 687 26.45 9.04 -26.79
CA ASP A 687 27.51 9.08 -25.77
C ASP A 687 27.30 10.24 -24.79
N THR A 688 26.83 11.39 -25.27
CA THR A 688 26.48 12.54 -24.42
C THR A 688 25.30 12.19 -23.51
N TYR A 689 24.25 11.54 -24.04
CA TYR A 689 23.13 11.05 -23.24
C TYR A 689 23.57 10.03 -22.18
N ALA A 690 24.46 9.09 -22.54
CA ALA A 690 25.02 8.10 -21.61
C ALA A 690 25.89 8.75 -20.52
N ALA A 691 26.78 9.68 -20.89
CA ALA A 691 27.63 10.42 -19.96
C ALA A 691 26.81 11.31 -19.01
N ALA A 692 25.71 11.89 -19.50
CA ALA A 692 24.74 12.63 -18.71
C ALA A 692 24.05 11.74 -17.67
N CYS A 693 23.55 10.57 -18.09
CA CYS A 693 22.91 9.60 -17.20
C CYS A 693 23.89 9.04 -16.15
N ALA A 694 25.20 9.05 -16.44
CA ALA A 694 26.28 8.68 -15.54
C ALA A 694 26.79 9.85 -14.65
N GLY A 695 26.14 11.03 -14.67
CA GLY A 695 26.48 12.17 -13.80
C GLY A 695 27.75 12.94 -14.16
N LYS A 696 28.36 12.70 -15.33
CA LYS A 696 29.69 13.25 -15.67
C LYS A 696 29.69 14.69 -16.24
N ILE A 697 28.52 15.33 -16.37
CA ILE A 697 28.36 16.56 -17.17
C ILE A 697 29.03 17.82 -16.59
N LYS A 698 29.39 17.86 -15.31
CA LYS A 698 30.02 19.05 -14.68
C LYS A 698 31.34 19.52 -15.33
N LYS A 699 31.96 18.73 -16.21
CA LYS A 699 33.15 19.13 -17.02
C LYS A 699 32.84 19.52 -18.47
N TYR A 700 31.73 19.10 -19.07
CA TYR A 700 31.49 19.31 -20.50
C TYR A 700 30.94 20.70 -20.84
N MET A 701 30.25 21.36 -19.91
CA MET A 701 29.63 22.67 -20.15
C MET A 701 30.62 23.85 -20.13
N GLN A 702 31.91 23.60 -19.85
CA GLN A 702 32.99 24.59 -19.91
C GLN A 702 33.89 24.45 -21.15
N ALA A 703 33.62 23.50 -22.05
CA ALA A 703 34.52 23.16 -23.15
C ALA A 703 33.77 22.83 -24.46
N LEU A 704 33.31 23.87 -25.16
CA LEU A 704 33.02 23.83 -26.60
C LEU A 704 33.53 25.13 -27.24
N PRO A 705 34.43 25.06 -28.24
CA PRO A 705 34.95 26.25 -28.91
C PRO A 705 33.96 26.75 -29.97
N PHE A 706 33.66 28.05 -29.95
CA PHE A 706 33.06 28.73 -31.10
C PHE A 706 34.17 29.23 -32.02
N ALA A 707 34.05 28.93 -33.32
CA ALA A 707 34.78 29.58 -34.40
C ALA A 707 33.78 29.80 -35.55
N GLY A 708 33.72 31.02 -36.08
CA GLY A 708 32.72 31.44 -37.06
C GLY A 708 32.18 32.83 -36.73
N GLU A 709 32.72 33.85 -37.38
CA GLU A 709 32.48 35.27 -37.12
C GLU A 709 31.15 35.76 -37.73
N ILE A 710 30.43 36.63 -37.01
CA ILE A 710 29.46 37.60 -37.58
C ILE A 710 29.69 38.93 -36.81
N PRO A 711 29.73 40.09 -37.49
CA PRO A 711 30.37 41.30 -36.95
C PRO A 711 29.50 42.15 -36.01
N ALA A 712 30.14 43.16 -35.43
CA ALA A 712 29.66 43.98 -34.31
C ALA A 712 28.66 45.10 -34.67
N GLY A 713 27.94 45.53 -33.63
CA GLY A 713 27.02 46.68 -33.56
C GLY A 713 25.87 46.32 -32.61
N GLY A 714 25.80 46.76 -31.35
CA GLY A 714 26.18 48.05 -30.74
C GLY A 714 24.88 48.73 -30.29
N GLY A 715 24.69 49.17 -29.04
CA GLY A 715 25.53 49.12 -27.83
C GLY A 715 24.77 49.68 -26.60
N GLY A 716 25.47 49.81 -25.46
CA GLY A 716 24.93 50.31 -24.16
C GLY A 716 24.28 49.20 -23.31
N GLY A 717 24.61 48.96 -22.03
CA GLY A 717 25.27 49.79 -20.99
C GLY A 717 24.22 50.32 -19.99
N ALA A 718 24.35 50.29 -18.66
CA ALA A 718 25.40 49.83 -17.73
C ALA A 718 24.71 49.29 -16.44
N MET A 719 25.34 48.54 -15.51
CA MET A 719 26.24 49.01 -14.43
C MET A 719 27.05 47.81 -13.86
N LEU A 720 28.37 47.90 -13.62
CA LEU A 720 29.06 48.26 -12.35
C LEU A 720 28.63 47.38 -11.13
N HIS A 721 29.49 46.83 -10.26
CA HIS A 721 30.97 46.81 -10.09
C HIS A 721 31.33 45.62 -9.14
N LEU A 722 32.36 44.80 -9.40
CA LEU A 722 33.79 44.94 -9.00
C LEU A 722 34.16 44.50 -7.54
N ARG A 723 34.65 43.25 -7.40
CA ARG A 723 35.91 42.82 -6.71
C ARG A 723 36.02 41.28 -6.84
N GLN A 724 37.00 40.67 -7.54
CA GLN A 724 38.46 40.60 -7.30
C GLN A 724 38.87 39.84 -6.02
N ARG A 725 39.88 38.94 -5.98
CA ARG A 725 40.75 38.29 -7.01
C ARG A 725 41.66 37.24 -6.30
N LEU A 726 42.54 36.54 -7.06
CA LEU A 726 43.73 35.75 -6.64
C LEU A 726 43.47 34.29 -6.18
N LEU A 727 44.25 33.25 -6.55
CA LEU A 727 45.35 33.10 -7.52
C LEU A 727 45.48 31.61 -8.00
N LEU A 728 46.14 31.41 -9.14
CA LEU A 728 46.61 30.16 -9.81
C LEU A 728 48.11 30.40 -10.16
N PRO A 729 48.91 29.49 -10.78
CA PRO A 729 48.84 28.03 -11.00
C PRO A 729 50.19 27.29 -10.70
N VAL A 730 50.34 26.04 -11.18
CA VAL A 730 51.52 25.36 -11.82
C VAL A 730 51.35 23.83 -11.60
N ALA A 731 51.47 22.84 -12.50
CA ALA A 731 51.65 22.64 -13.95
C ALA A 731 52.76 21.59 -14.23
N CYS A 732 52.51 20.66 -15.19
CA CYS A 732 53.42 19.64 -15.75
C CYS A 732 53.86 18.49 -14.80
N ALA A 733 54.05 17.22 -15.21
CA ALA A 733 54.29 16.60 -16.52
C ALA A 733 53.82 15.11 -16.54
N ALA A 734 53.97 14.40 -17.67
CA ALA A 734 53.49 13.03 -17.87
C ALA A 734 54.58 12.02 -18.27
N HIS A 735 54.30 10.73 -18.02
CA HIS A 735 54.90 9.50 -18.58
C HIS A 735 56.41 9.22 -18.38
N LEU A 736 56.73 8.05 -17.78
CA LEU A 736 57.69 7.07 -18.35
C LEU A 736 57.65 5.68 -17.64
N HIS A 737 57.43 4.65 -18.47
CA HIS A 737 57.80 3.23 -18.43
C HIS A 737 58.40 2.49 -17.19
N THR A 738 57.66 1.45 -16.76
CA THR A 738 58.05 0.02 -16.57
C THR A 738 59.37 -0.46 -15.91
N SER A 739 59.19 -1.19 -14.79
CA SER A 739 59.73 -2.55 -14.45
C SER A 739 60.91 -2.74 -13.45
N PHE A 740 60.93 -3.98 -12.90
CA PHE A 740 61.94 -4.67 -12.08
C PHE A 740 62.15 -4.36 -10.57
N ALA A 741 61.35 -5.07 -9.76
CA ALA A 741 61.74 -6.01 -8.70
C ALA A 741 62.82 -5.70 -7.62
N SER A 742 62.40 -5.98 -6.38
CA SER A 742 63.19 -6.54 -5.26
C SER A 742 64.10 -5.62 -4.43
N ARG A 743 63.65 -5.29 -3.21
CA ARG A 743 64.11 -5.98 -1.99
C ARG A 743 63.22 -5.68 -0.78
N SER A 744 62.97 -6.71 0.02
CA SER A 744 62.27 -6.65 1.31
C SER A 744 63.16 -6.10 2.43
N ALA A 745 62.59 -5.35 3.38
CA ALA A 745 63.06 -5.34 4.80
C ALA A 745 62.17 -4.57 5.79
N VAL A 746 61.18 -3.74 5.39
CA VAL A 746 60.42 -2.90 6.34
C VAL A 746 58.90 -3.00 6.16
N SER A 747 58.32 -4.17 6.48
CA SER A 747 56.84 -4.29 6.61
C SER A 747 56.34 -5.44 7.49
N LEU A 748 57.20 -6.42 7.84
CA LEU A 748 56.82 -7.60 8.64
C LEU A 748 56.62 -7.34 10.15
N HIS A 749 56.36 -6.08 10.55
CA HIS A 749 55.94 -5.72 11.92
C HIS A 749 54.58 -5.00 11.98
N LEU A 750 54.00 -4.59 10.85
CA LEU A 750 52.69 -3.93 10.83
C LEU A 750 51.53 -4.88 10.47
N SER A 751 51.81 -6.04 9.86
CA SER A 751 50.77 -7.01 9.46
C SER A 751 50.24 -7.92 10.57
N ARG A 752 50.74 -7.81 11.81
CA ARG A 752 50.36 -8.68 12.95
C ARG A 752 49.54 -7.99 14.05
N LEU A 753 49.22 -6.69 13.90
CA LEU A 753 48.52 -5.89 14.92
C LEU A 753 47.13 -5.35 14.49
N LEU A 754 46.64 -5.72 13.30
CA LEU A 754 45.32 -5.33 12.79
C LEU A 754 44.50 -6.51 12.27
N LEU A 755 44.16 -7.43 13.17
CA LEU A 755 43.12 -8.45 12.96
C LEU A 755 42.26 -8.62 14.21
N SER A 756 41.20 -7.80 14.37
CA SER A 756 39.92 -8.19 15.00
C SER A 756 38.85 -7.08 14.98
N THR A 757 38.60 -6.45 13.83
CA THR A 757 37.31 -5.77 13.56
C THR A 757 36.96 -5.92 12.08
N ALA A 758 36.36 -7.07 11.72
CA ALA A 758 35.82 -7.23 10.37
C ALA A 758 34.72 -6.18 10.13
N ALA A 759 34.84 -5.40 9.05
CA ALA A 759 33.82 -4.44 8.66
C ALA A 759 32.48 -5.17 8.43
N PRO A 760 31.33 -4.59 8.82
CA PRO A 760 30.04 -5.24 8.66
C PRO A 760 29.74 -5.50 7.19
N PHE A 761 29.37 -6.75 6.86
CA PHE A 761 29.08 -7.16 5.48
C PHE A 761 27.97 -6.32 4.85
N SER A 762 28.34 -5.48 3.89
CA SER A 762 27.41 -4.66 3.12
C SER A 762 26.93 -5.42 1.89
N VAL A 763 25.65 -5.76 1.88
CA VAL A 763 24.98 -6.45 0.76
C VAL A 763 25.03 -5.62 -0.51
N GLU A 764 24.99 -4.30 -0.40
CA GLU A 764 25.00 -3.39 -1.56
C GLU A 764 26.38 -3.33 -2.21
N ASP A 765 27.44 -3.19 -1.40
CA ASP A 765 28.82 -3.18 -1.89
C ASP A 765 29.23 -4.55 -2.45
N TYR A 766 28.79 -5.65 -1.82
CA TYR A 766 28.97 -7.00 -2.37
C TYR A 766 28.28 -7.17 -3.74
N LEU A 767 27.06 -6.67 -3.90
CA LEU A 767 26.34 -6.73 -5.19
C LEU A 767 27.00 -5.86 -6.26
N ALA A 768 27.54 -4.69 -5.89
CA ALA A 768 28.25 -3.82 -6.81
C ALA A 768 29.62 -4.39 -7.22
N ALA A 769 30.44 -4.81 -6.25
CA ALA A 769 31.80 -5.28 -6.46
C ALA A 769 31.87 -6.71 -7.03
N THR A 770 31.20 -7.67 -6.37
CA THR A 770 31.32 -9.11 -6.72
C THR A 770 30.35 -9.51 -7.82
N CYS A 771 29.10 -9.03 -7.78
CA CYS A 771 28.08 -9.33 -8.80
C CYS A 771 28.08 -8.36 -9.99
N SER A 772 28.97 -7.35 -10.01
CA SER A 772 29.13 -6.35 -11.09
C SER A 772 27.83 -5.61 -11.47
N LEU A 773 26.94 -5.40 -10.49
CA LEU A 773 25.70 -4.64 -10.68
C LEU A 773 25.97 -3.13 -10.64
N THR A 774 25.25 -2.34 -11.41
CA THR A 774 25.31 -0.87 -11.26
C THR A 774 24.75 -0.46 -9.89
N GLY A 775 25.18 0.67 -9.32
CA GLY A 775 24.71 1.12 -7.99
C GLY A 775 23.18 1.15 -7.85
N ASP A 776 22.46 1.58 -8.89
CA ASP A 776 20.99 1.54 -8.93
C ASP A 776 20.40 0.12 -8.92
N GLN A 777 21.06 -0.82 -9.61
CA GLN A 777 20.67 -2.23 -9.61
C GLN A 777 20.99 -2.88 -8.25
N ALA A 778 22.18 -2.61 -7.69
CA ALA A 778 22.61 -3.08 -6.39
C ALA A 778 21.68 -2.59 -5.27
N LEU A 779 21.35 -1.29 -5.21
CA LEU A 779 20.40 -0.70 -4.25
C LEU A 779 18.96 -1.24 -4.40
N LYS A 780 18.56 -1.61 -5.61
CA LYS A 780 17.25 -2.23 -5.87
C LYS A 780 17.24 -3.71 -5.48
N ALA A 781 18.37 -4.40 -5.65
CA ALA A 781 18.56 -5.81 -5.34
C ALA A 781 18.79 -6.05 -3.84
N SER A 782 19.60 -5.22 -3.17
CA SER A 782 19.90 -5.27 -1.74
C SER A 782 18.61 -5.25 -0.90
N LYS A 783 17.61 -4.46 -1.32
CA LYS A 783 16.26 -4.42 -0.71
C LYS A 783 15.49 -5.75 -0.74
N LYS A 784 15.80 -6.67 -1.67
CA LYS A 784 15.21 -8.03 -1.72
C LYS A 784 15.97 -9.05 -0.86
N ILE A 785 17.27 -8.84 -0.63
CA ILE A 785 18.16 -9.80 0.05
C ILE A 785 18.88 -9.19 1.27
N SER A 786 18.27 -8.18 1.91
CA SER A 786 18.85 -7.45 3.06
C SER A 786 19.00 -8.25 4.36
N HIS A 787 18.58 -9.51 4.36
CA HIS A 787 18.83 -10.48 5.44
C HIS A 787 20.19 -11.19 5.29
N LEU A 788 20.84 -11.10 4.13
CA LEU A 788 22.15 -11.70 3.89
C LEU A 788 23.23 -11.06 4.79
N ARG A 789 24.11 -11.89 5.38
CA ARG A 789 25.16 -11.47 6.34
C ARG A 789 26.57 -11.95 6.00
N SER A 790 26.71 -12.76 4.96
CA SER A 790 27.96 -13.36 4.52
C SER A 790 27.93 -13.61 3.01
N ALA A 791 29.10 -13.57 2.38
CA ALA A 791 29.28 -13.86 0.96
C ALA A 791 29.25 -15.36 0.64
N ALA A 792 29.51 -16.24 1.62
CA ALA A 792 29.83 -17.66 1.37
C ALA A 792 28.80 -18.45 0.54
N ASN A 793 27.50 -18.35 0.86
CA ASN A 793 26.47 -19.01 0.04
C ASN A 793 26.26 -18.31 -1.33
N PRO A 794 26.12 -16.96 -1.40
CA PRO A 794 26.12 -16.24 -2.66
C PRO A 794 27.28 -16.59 -3.61
N ASP A 795 28.53 -16.66 -3.10
CA ASP A 795 29.72 -16.99 -3.88
C ASP A 795 29.63 -18.42 -4.43
N ALA A 796 29.20 -19.39 -3.61
CA ALA A 796 28.98 -20.76 -4.05
C ALA A 796 27.86 -20.88 -5.10
N VAL A 797 26.76 -20.13 -4.94
CA VAL A 797 25.69 -20.04 -5.96
C VAL A 797 26.22 -19.44 -7.27
N LEU A 798 27.01 -18.36 -7.19
CA LEU A 798 27.65 -17.75 -8.37
C LEU A 798 28.64 -18.70 -9.05
N ALA A 799 29.41 -19.47 -8.29
CA ALA A 799 30.31 -20.49 -8.82
C ALA A 799 29.54 -21.57 -9.61
N HIS A 800 28.44 -22.09 -9.05
CA HIS A 800 27.59 -23.05 -9.77
C HIS A 800 26.96 -22.46 -11.04
N LEU A 801 26.50 -21.20 -11.01
CA LEU A 801 25.95 -20.53 -12.19
C LEU A 801 27.01 -20.22 -13.25
N SER A 802 28.23 -19.86 -12.83
CA SER A 802 29.39 -19.69 -13.72
C SER A 802 29.82 -21.02 -14.35
N GLY A 803 29.64 -22.14 -13.63
CA GLY A 803 29.82 -23.50 -14.13
C GLY A 803 28.82 -23.94 -15.19
N VAL A 804 27.88 -23.07 -15.58
CA VAL A 804 26.96 -23.23 -16.73
C VAL A 804 27.38 -22.32 -17.91
N GLY A 805 28.63 -21.84 -17.92
CA GLY A 805 29.18 -21.03 -19.02
C GLY A 805 28.64 -19.60 -19.13
N LEU A 806 27.90 -19.11 -18.13
CA LEU A 806 27.41 -17.73 -18.12
C LEU A 806 28.56 -16.72 -17.94
N SER A 807 28.63 -15.73 -18.83
CA SER A 807 29.60 -14.63 -18.67
C SER A 807 29.28 -13.76 -17.44
N ARG A 808 30.29 -13.03 -16.93
CA ARG A 808 30.12 -12.10 -15.78
C ARG A 808 28.96 -11.10 -15.98
N ALA A 809 28.80 -10.57 -17.18
CA ALA A 809 27.71 -9.64 -17.52
C ALA A 809 26.33 -10.33 -17.53
N GLU A 810 26.26 -11.61 -17.90
CA GLU A 810 25.01 -12.37 -17.88
C GLU A 810 24.66 -12.87 -16.48
N LEU A 811 25.64 -13.23 -15.66
CA LEU A 811 25.45 -13.46 -14.23
C LEU A 811 24.90 -12.20 -13.56
N ALA A 812 25.49 -11.04 -13.82
CA ALA A 812 24.97 -9.75 -13.34
C ALA A 812 23.52 -9.52 -13.80
N ALA A 813 23.18 -9.81 -15.06
CA ALA A 813 21.81 -9.70 -15.57
C ALA A 813 20.84 -10.69 -14.88
N VAL A 814 21.24 -11.95 -14.64
CA VAL A 814 20.44 -12.96 -13.94
C VAL A 814 20.20 -12.55 -12.48
N VAL A 815 21.24 -12.08 -11.78
CA VAL A 815 21.12 -11.55 -10.40
C VAL A 815 20.27 -10.29 -10.38
N ALA A 816 20.36 -9.38 -11.36
CA ALA A 816 19.49 -8.20 -11.46
C ALA A 816 18.00 -8.57 -11.62
N ILE A 817 17.71 -9.64 -12.38
CA ILE A 817 16.35 -10.16 -12.57
C ILE A 817 15.80 -10.74 -11.26
N GLU A 818 16.53 -11.66 -10.62
CA GLU A 818 16.12 -12.24 -9.34
C GLU A 818 17.26 -12.42 -8.32
N PRO A 819 17.56 -11.38 -7.51
CA PRO A 819 18.61 -11.42 -6.49
C PRO A 819 18.42 -12.51 -5.42
N GLN A 820 17.18 -12.94 -5.19
CA GLN A 820 16.86 -13.99 -4.21
C GLN A 820 17.46 -15.35 -4.56
N LEU A 821 17.93 -15.56 -5.80
CA LEU A 821 18.69 -16.73 -6.20
C LEU A 821 19.94 -16.94 -5.34
N LEU A 822 20.61 -15.85 -4.93
CA LEU A 822 21.80 -15.87 -4.07
C LEU A 822 21.52 -16.30 -2.61
N CYS A 823 20.26 -16.31 -2.20
CA CYS A 823 19.82 -16.75 -0.87
C CYS A 823 19.40 -18.23 -0.83
N VAL A 824 19.29 -18.90 -1.99
CA VAL A 824 19.01 -20.33 -2.05
C VAL A 824 20.29 -21.09 -1.72
N ARG A 825 20.20 -22.19 -0.97
CA ARG A 825 21.35 -23.07 -0.71
C ARG A 825 22.04 -23.46 -2.03
N ALA A 826 23.36 -23.28 -2.10
CA ALA A 826 24.17 -23.65 -3.26
C ALA A 826 23.87 -25.06 -3.78
N ASP A 827 23.86 -26.07 -2.89
CA ASP A 827 23.54 -27.47 -3.20
C ASP A 827 22.19 -27.66 -3.90
N ASN A 828 21.17 -26.86 -3.54
CA ASN A 828 19.85 -26.93 -4.16
C ASN A 828 19.86 -26.34 -5.57
N ILE A 829 20.64 -25.30 -5.82
CA ILE A 829 20.82 -24.72 -7.16
C ILE A 829 21.65 -25.69 -8.02
N ALA A 830 22.74 -26.24 -7.51
CA ALA A 830 23.56 -27.24 -8.19
C ALA A 830 22.73 -28.45 -8.64
N ARG A 831 21.94 -29.06 -7.74
CA ARG A 831 21.06 -30.19 -8.08
C ARG A 831 19.97 -29.85 -9.09
N ARG A 832 19.39 -28.64 -9.04
CA ARG A 832 18.35 -28.20 -10.00
C ARG A 832 18.94 -27.89 -11.39
N ILE A 833 20.19 -27.42 -11.46
CA ILE A 833 20.93 -27.24 -12.71
C ILE A 833 21.33 -28.60 -13.30
N ALA A 834 21.84 -29.53 -12.47
CA ALA A 834 22.11 -30.90 -12.88
C ALA A 834 20.85 -31.59 -13.42
N SER A 835 19.70 -31.48 -12.72
CA SER A 835 18.39 -31.96 -13.20
C SER A 835 18.04 -31.43 -14.60
N LEU A 836 18.36 -30.18 -14.93
CA LEU A 836 18.14 -29.62 -16.29
C LEU A 836 19.10 -30.18 -17.35
N ARG A 837 20.34 -30.52 -16.98
CA ARG A 837 21.28 -31.22 -17.88
C ARG A 837 20.88 -32.67 -18.07
N ASP A 838 20.78 -33.41 -16.98
CA ASP A 838 20.76 -34.88 -16.97
C ASP A 838 19.39 -35.45 -17.34
N ARG A 839 18.30 -34.82 -16.89
CA ARG A 839 16.92 -35.29 -17.16
C ARG A 839 16.32 -34.71 -18.43
N VAL A 840 16.66 -33.46 -18.76
CA VAL A 840 16.05 -32.74 -19.90
C VAL A 840 16.98 -32.68 -21.12
N GLY A 841 18.28 -32.94 -20.95
CA GLY A 841 19.26 -32.85 -22.03
C GLY A 841 19.58 -31.40 -22.45
N LEU A 842 19.34 -30.40 -21.60
CA LEU A 842 19.68 -29.02 -21.95
C LEU A 842 21.19 -28.78 -21.88
N SER A 843 21.73 -28.21 -22.95
CA SER A 843 23.11 -27.69 -22.96
C SER A 843 23.25 -26.45 -22.08
N ASP A 844 24.47 -26.18 -21.63
CA ASP A 844 24.80 -25.03 -20.79
C ASP A 844 24.35 -23.67 -21.36
N PRO A 845 24.59 -23.35 -22.65
CA PRO A 845 24.04 -22.14 -23.26
C PRO A 845 22.51 -22.06 -23.20
N GLN A 846 21.80 -23.19 -23.37
CA GLN A 846 20.35 -23.24 -23.26
C GLN A 846 19.88 -22.99 -21.83
N ILE A 847 20.53 -23.59 -20.82
CA ILE A 847 20.24 -23.32 -19.41
C ILE A 847 20.47 -21.83 -19.11
N GLY A 848 21.56 -21.24 -19.61
CA GLY A 848 21.83 -19.80 -19.51
C GLY A 848 20.74 -18.91 -20.12
N LEU A 849 20.27 -19.25 -21.32
CA LEU A 849 19.15 -18.56 -21.99
C LEU A 849 17.83 -18.71 -21.20
N LEU A 850 17.56 -19.89 -20.64
CA LEU A 850 16.38 -20.16 -19.81
C LEU A 850 16.41 -19.35 -18.51
N LEU A 851 17.58 -19.27 -17.86
CA LEU A 851 17.79 -18.44 -16.67
C LEU A 851 17.44 -16.97 -16.95
N ARG A 852 18.03 -16.39 -18.01
CA ARG A 852 17.79 -15.00 -18.46
C ARG A 852 16.35 -14.76 -18.91
N ALA A 853 15.66 -15.77 -19.45
CA ALA A 853 14.25 -15.68 -19.84
C ALA A 853 13.28 -15.59 -18.64
N GLY A 854 13.73 -15.93 -17.42
CA GLY A 854 12.91 -15.93 -16.21
C GLY A 854 12.98 -17.25 -15.42
N GLY A 855 13.68 -18.27 -15.92
CA GLY A 855 13.91 -19.54 -15.24
C GLY A 855 14.63 -19.37 -13.90
N ALA A 856 15.52 -18.38 -13.77
CA ALA A 856 16.19 -18.02 -12.52
C ALA A 856 15.20 -17.78 -11.36
N LYS A 857 14.04 -17.19 -11.66
CA LYS A 857 12.99 -16.90 -10.67
C LYS A 857 12.20 -18.16 -10.27
N ALA A 858 12.06 -19.11 -11.17
CA ALA A 858 11.39 -20.38 -10.90
C ALA A 858 12.31 -21.34 -10.10
N LEU A 859 13.62 -21.32 -10.39
CA LEU A 859 14.65 -22.06 -9.67
C LEU A 859 14.83 -21.67 -8.21
N CYS A 860 14.30 -20.53 -7.75
CA CYS A 860 14.25 -20.22 -6.33
C CYS A 860 13.32 -21.19 -5.57
N GLY A 861 12.13 -21.45 -6.10
CA GLY A 861 11.08 -22.21 -5.41
C GLY A 861 11.22 -23.73 -5.53
N CYS A 862 11.39 -24.24 -6.75
CA CYS A 862 11.25 -25.66 -7.06
C CYS A 862 12.27 -26.15 -8.10
N ASP A 863 12.37 -27.48 -8.25
CA ASP A 863 12.97 -28.04 -9.47
C ASP A 863 12.03 -27.82 -10.67
N ILE A 864 12.58 -27.25 -11.73
CA ILE A 864 11.85 -26.89 -12.94
C ILE A 864 12.06 -27.91 -14.06
N ALA A 865 13.03 -28.82 -13.95
CA ALA A 865 13.30 -29.83 -14.98
C ALA A 865 12.06 -30.63 -15.42
N PRO A 866 11.17 -31.12 -14.51
CA PRO A 866 9.95 -31.83 -14.92
C PRO A 866 8.98 -30.95 -15.72
N ARG A 867 8.97 -29.62 -15.48
CA ARG A 867 8.15 -28.69 -16.27
C ARG A 867 8.74 -28.51 -17.66
N VAL A 868 10.05 -28.30 -17.75
CA VAL A 868 10.73 -28.08 -19.04
C VAL A 868 10.63 -29.34 -19.92
N GLU A 869 10.82 -30.53 -19.34
CA GLU A 869 10.64 -31.83 -19.98
C GLU A 869 9.24 -32.00 -20.60
N PHE A 870 8.17 -31.65 -19.87
CA PHE A 870 6.80 -31.68 -20.41
C PHE A 870 6.54 -30.58 -21.45
N LEU A 871 7.07 -29.37 -21.22
CA LEU A 871 6.71 -28.19 -22.01
C LEU A 871 7.41 -28.14 -23.36
N ILE A 872 8.67 -28.59 -23.49
CA ILE A 872 9.40 -28.54 -24.78
C ILE A 872 8.65 -29.33 -25.87
N PRO A 873 8.25 -30.60 -25.67
CA PRO A 873 7.42 -31.33 -26.63
C PRO A 873 6.05 -30.67 -26.85
N PHE A 874 5.40 -30.18 -25.79
CA PHE A 874 4.07 -29.57 -25.88
C PHE A 874 4.06 -28.30 -26.73
N VAL A 875 5.04 -27.40 -26.58
CA VAL A 875 5.12 -26.15 -27.37
C VAL A 875 5.84 -26.32 -28.71
N GLY A 876 6.45 -27.49 -28.94
CA GLY A 876 7.16 -27.87 -30.16
C GLY A 876 8.60 -27.35 -30.30
N SER A 877 9.05 -26.37 -29.49
CA SER A 877 10.45 -25.94 -29.49
C SER A 877 10.90 -25.21 -28.22
N PHE A 878 12.19 -25.28 -27.94
CA PHE A 878 12.83 -24.53 -26.85
C PHE A 878 12.67 -23.01 -27.00
N GLU A 879 12.75 -22.47 -28.22
CA GLU A 879 12.57 -21.03 -28.47
C GLU A 879 11.14 -20.54 -28.15
N MET A 880 10.12 -21.34 -28.45
CA MET A 880 8.74 -20.99 -28.05
C MET A 880 8.55 -21.08 -26.54
N LEU A 881 9.23 -22.03 -25.87
CA LEU A 881 9.27 -22.07 -24.41
C LEU A 881 9.92 -20.80 -23.84
N LEU A 882 11.10 -20.38 -24.35
CA LEU A 882 11.75 -19.14 -23.92
C LEU A 882 10.85 -17.92 -24.09
N LYS A 883 10.12 -17.82 -25.20
CA LYS A 883 9.14 -16.75 -25.45
C LYS A 883 8.00 -16.77 -24.41
N MET A 884 7.45 -17.95 -24.11
CA MET A 884 6.41 -18.13 -23.09
C MET A 884 6.91 -17.82 -21.67
N VAL A 885 8.15 -18.20 -21.32
CA VAL A 885 8.77 -17.94 -20.02
C VAL A 885 9.05 -16.45 -19.82
N LYS A 886 9.55 -15.75 -20.85
CA LYS A 886 9.72 -14.28 -20.84
C LYS A 886 8.40 -13.54 -20.57
N ALA A 887 7.30 -14.02 -21.13
CA ALA A 887 5.96 -13.47 -20.89
C ALA A 887 5.35 -13.92 -19.55
N CYS A 888 5.58 -15.17 -19.11
CA CYS A 888 5.10 -15.68 -17.83
C CYS A 888 5.94 -16.85 -17.28
N TYR A 889 6.96 -16.54 -16.49
CA TYR A 889 7.80 -17.55 -15.80
C TYR A 889 7.00 -18.55 -14.93
N ARG A 890 5.76 -18.22 -14.55
CA ARG A 890 4.91 -19.09 -13.72
C ARG A 890 4.60 -20.44 -14.38
N VAL A 891 4.70 -20.52 -15.70
CA VAL A 891 4.59 -21.78 -16.46
C VAL A 891 5.63 -22.82 -15.99
N LEU A 892 6.81 -22.38 -15.53
CA LEU A 892 7.84 -23.25 -14.95
C LEU A 892 7.62 -23.59 -13.46
N THR A 893 6.72 -22.89 -12.77
CA THR A 893 6.42 -23.09 -11.33
C THR A 893 5.10 -23.79 -11.06
N ALA A 894 4.23 -23.87 -12.06
CA ALA A 894 2.92 -24.50 -11.92
C ALA A 894 3.06 -26.03 -11.77
N ASP A 895 2.01 -26.64 -11.23
CA ASP A 895 1.87 -28.08 -11.14
C ASP A 895 1.32 -28.62 -12.47
N ILE A 896 2.00 -29.64 -13.04
CA ILE A 896 1.65 -30.17 -14.35
C ILE A 896 0.32 -30.94 -14.28
N GLU A 897 0.16 -31.78 -13.27
CA GLU A 897 -1.01 -32.65 -13.09
C GLU A 897 -2.22 -31.89 -12.54
N LYS A 898 -2.00 -30.95 -11.62
CA LYS A 898 -3.09 -30.24 -10.91
C LYS A 898 -3.50 -28.92 -11.55
N VAL A 899 -2.69 -28.36 -12.46
CA VAL A 899 -2.97 -27.05 -13.10
C VAL A 899 -2.83 -27.10 -14.61
N ILE A 900 -1.66 -27.48 -15.15
CA ILE A 900 -1.41 -27.34 -16.60
C ILE A 900 -2.27 -28.32 -17.42
N LYS A 901 -2.25 -29.61 -17.11
CA LYS A 901 -3.07 -30.62 -17.81
C LYS A 901 -4.58 -30.35 -17.71
N PRO A 902 -5.16 -30.05 -16.52
CA PRO A 902 -6.57 -29.67 -16.41
C PRO A 902 -6.93 -28.40 -17.21
N ASN A 903 -6.05 -27.38 -17.24
CA ASN A 903 -6.28 -26.20 -18.07
C ASN A 903 -6.25 -26.55 -19.58
N ILE A 904 -5.33 -27.41 -20.02
CA ILE A 904 -5.28 -27.88 -21.41
C ILE A 904 -6.57 -28.64 -21.76
N ALA A 905 -7.00 -29.58 -20.92
CA ALA A 905 -8.25 -30.33 -21.11
C ALA A 905 -9.47 -29.41 -21.19
N ALA A 906 -9.63 -28.49 -20.23
CA ALA A 906 -10.74 -27.51 -20.24
C ALA A 906 -10.71 -26.60 -21.49
N LEU A 907 -9.53 -26.25 -22.01
CA LEU A 907 -9.42 -25.50 -23.27
C LEU A 907 -9.81 -26.36 -24.49
N GLN A 908 -9.51 -27.67 -24.48
CA GLN A 908 -9.95 -28.61 -25.51
C GLN A 908 -11.47 -28.84 -25.47
N GLU A 909 -12.07 -28.94 -24.29
CA GLU A 909 -13.54 -28.97 -24.09
C GLU A 909 -14.22 -27.68 -24.58
N CYS A 910 -13.53 -26.54 -24.50
CA CYS A 910 -13.97 -25.29 -25.12
C CYS A 910 -13.83 -25.27 -26.65
N GLY A 911 -13.34 -26.34 -27.28
CA GLY A 911 -13.19 -26.47 -28.73
C GLY A 911 -11.87 -25.95 -29.30
N LEU A 912 -10.85 -25.70 -28.48
CA LEU A 912 -9.51 -25.31 -28.97
C LEU A 912 -8.66 -26.55 -29.25
N THR A 913 -8.06 -26.62 -30.44
CA THR A 913 -7.07 -27.66 -30.76
C THR A 913 -5.78 -27.45 -29.96
N VAL A 914 -4.94 -28.49 -29.81
CA VAL A 914 -3.60 -28.35 -29.19
C VAL A 914 -2.77 -27.26 -29.90
N TYR A 915 -2.84 -27.20 -31.24
CA TYR A 915 -2.20 -26.15 -32.03
C TYR A 915 -2.72 -24.74 -31.68
N ASP A 916 -4.04 -24.58 -31.50
CA ASP A 916 -4.61 -23.31 -31.04
C ASP A 916 -4.14 -22.96 -29.62
N ILE A 917 -4.10 -23.93 -28.71
CA ILE A 917 -3.64 -23.71 -27.33
C ILE A 917 -2.19 -23.25 -27.33
N VAL A 918 -1.28 -23.91 -28.06
CA VAL A 918 0.14 -23.51 -28.18
C VAL A 918 0.27 -22.12 -28.80
N LYS A 919 -0.44 -21.87 -29.91
CA LYS A 919 -0.44 -20.56 -30.58
C LYS A 919 -0.93 -19.44 -29.67
N MET A 920 -2.00 -19.68 -28.91
CA MET A 920 -2.56 -18.72 -27.97
C MET A 920 -1.68 -18.56 -26.73
N ALA A 921 -1.07 -19.62 -26.22
CA ALA A 921 -0.14 -19.58 -25.09
C ALA A 921 1.14 -18.80 -25.44
N SER A 922 1.56 -18.74 -26.71
CA SER A 922 2.67 -17.87 -27.16
C SER A 922 2.38 -16.36 -27.03
N LEU A 923 1.10 -15.98 -26.91
CA LEU A 923 0.63 -14.60 -26.71
C LEU A 923 0.14 -14.36 -25.27
N ALA A 924 -0.48 -15.36 -24.66
CA ALA A 924 -1.19 -15.30 -23.39
C ALA A 924 -0.90 -16.54 -22.51
N PRO A 925 0.37 -16.83 -22.15
CA PRO A 925 0.77 -18.08 -21.49
C PRO A 925 0.12 -18.30 -20.12
N ARG A 926 -0.48 -17.25 -19.54
CA ARG A 926 -1.25 -17.33 -18.31
C ARG A 926 -2.47 -18.27 -18.39
N MET A 927 -3.00 -18.53 -19.59
CA MET A 927 -4.12 -19.47 -19.78
C MET A 927 -3.80 -20.93 -19.41
N LEU A 928 -2.52 -21.30 -19.32
CA LEU A 928 -2.07 -22.62 -18.87
C LEU A 928 -1.89 -22.70 -17.34
N VAL A 929 -1.87 -21.56 -16.65
CA VAL A 929 -1.53 -21.46 -15.21
C VAL A 929 -2.53 -20.66 -14.39
N CYS A 930 -3.71 -20.36 -14.94
CA CYS A 930 -4.84 -19.90 -14.16
C CYS A 930 -5.48 -21.07 -13.39
N ASN A 931 -6.43 -20.76 -12.50
CA ASN A 931 -7.27 -21.80 -11.88
C ASN A 931 -8.14 -22.43 -12.98
N PRO A 932 -8.33 -23.76 -13.05
CA PRO A 932 -9.20 -24.40 -14.05
C PRO A 932 -10.61 -23.81 -14.15
N LYS A 933 -11.24 -23.46 -13.01
CA LYS A 933 -12.55 -22.78 -12.98
C LYS A 933 -12.52 -21.40 -13.68
N GLN A 934 -11.34 -20.78 -13.80
CA GLN A 934 -11.14 -19.53 -14.53
C GLN A 934 -11.07 -19.74 -16.05
N VAL A 935 -10.74 -20.93 -16.55
CA VAL A 935 -10.81 -21.27 -17.99
C VAL A 935 -12.28 -21.36 -18.40
N GLU A 936 -13.08 -22.14 -17.68
CA GLU A 936 -14.53 -22.27 -17.89
C GLU A 936 -15.25 -20.92 -17.86
N SER A 937 -14.99 -20.08 -16.85
CA SER A 937 -15.60 -18.74 -16.76
C SER A 937 -15.06 -17.76 -17.82
N SER A 938 -13.90 -18.03 -18.40
CA SER A 938 -13.36 -17.23 -19.52
C SER A 938 -13.98 -17.63 -20.86
N ALA A 939 -14.32 -18.91 -21.04
CA ALA A 939 -15.12 -19.41 -22.14
C ALA A 939 -16.57 -18.92 -22.05
N ARG A 940 -17.22 -19.05 -20.89
CA ARG A 940 -18.57 -18.52 -20.67
C ARG A 940 -18.65 -17.01 -20.93
N ARG A 941 -17.68 -16.22 -20.45
CA ARG A 941 -17.60 -14.78 -20.77
C ARG A 941 -17.35 -14.49 -22.25
N ALA A 942 -16.69 -15.38 -22.99
CA ALA A 942 -16.57 -15.24 -24.44
C ALA A 942 -17.92 -15.52 -25.13
N ASP A 943 -18.64 -16.56 -24.70
CA ASP A 943 -20.01 -16.86 -25.15
C ASP A 943 -20.98 -15.69 -24.83
N GLU A 944 -20.96 -15.15 -23.60
CA GLU A 944 -21.79 -14.00 -23.13
C GLU A 944 -21.51 -12.68 -23.87
N LEU A 945 -20.27 -12.47 -24.33
CA LEU A 945 -19.94 -11.34 -25.19
C LEU A 945 -20.56 -11.51 -26.59
N GLY A 946 -20.81 -12.75 -27.03
CA GLY A 946 -21.29 -13.09 -28.37
C GLY A 946 -20.18 -13.58 -29.32
N LEU A 947 -19.06 -14.06 -28.77
CA LEU A 947 -18.06 -14.78 -29.56
C LEU A 947 -18.54 -16.22 -29.75
N HIS A 948 -19.10 -16.53 -30.91
CA HIS A 948 -19.53 -17.90 -31.22
C HIS A 948 -18.32 -18.85 -31.29
N ARG A 949 -18.43 -20.07 -30.76
CA ARG A 949 -17.30 -21.01 -30.62
C ARG A 949 -16.64 -21.41 -31.94
N SER A 950 -17.39 -21.43 -33.05
CA SER A 950 -16.85 -21.65 -34.40
C SER A 950 -16.06 -20.46 -34.97
N SER A 951 -16.08 -19.30 -34.30
CA SER A 951 -15.33 -18.12 -34.73
C SER A 951 -13.86 -18.24 -34.37
N GLY A 952 -12.99 -17.95 -35.34
CA GLY A 952 -11.55 -17.80 -35.10
C GLY A 952 -11.20 -16.74 -34.05
N LEU A 953 -12.13 -15.86 -33.65
CA LEU A 953 -11.97 -14.88 -32.56
C LEU A 953 -12.26 -15.46 -31.16
N PHE A 954 -13.01 -16.55 -31.03
CA PHE A 954 -13.37 -17.16 -29.75
C PHE A 954 -12.11 -17.53 -28.94
N LYS A 955 -11.16 -18.24 -29.57
CA LYS A 955 -9.87 -18.60 -28.95
C LYS A 955 -9.05 -17.40 -28.45
N TYR A 956 -9.14 -16.24 -29.13
CA TYR A 956 -8.52 -14.99 -28.65
C TYR A 956 -9.30 -14.42 -27.46
N GLY A 957 -10.63 -14.47 -27.49
CA GLY A 957 -11.50 -14.11 -26.36
C GLY A 957 -11.18 -14.90 -25.10
N VAL A 958 -11.16 -16.24 -25.18
CA VAL A 958 -10.85 -17.12 -24.04
C VAL A 958 -9.47 -16.82 -23.47
N ALA A 959 -8.43 -16.75 -24.31
CA ALA A 959 -7.06 -16.50 -23.85
C ALA A 959 -6.87 -15.15 -23.15
N ILE A 960 -7.50 -14.08 -23.68
CA ILE A 960 -7.47 -12.75 -23.06
C ILE A 960 -8.29 -12.75 -21.75
N ASN A 961 -9.46 -13.40 -21.75
CA ASN A 961 -10.29 -13.54 -20.55
C ASN A 961 -9.59 -14.32 -19.43
N CYS A 962 -8.77 -15.33 -19.73
CA CYS A 962 -7.92 -16.01 -18.73
C CYS A 962 -6.86 -15.08 -18.12
N CYS A 963 -6.45 -14.04 -18.84
CA CYS A 963 -5.45 -13.07 -18.36
C CYS A 963 -6.03 -11.97 -17.47
N ILE A 964 -7.32 -11.66 -17.57
CA ILE A 964 -8.00 -10.55 -16.87
C ILE A 964 -9.11 -11.04 -15.93
N SER A 965 -9.22 -10.43 -14.75
CA SER A 965 -10.37 -10.68 -13.87
C SER A 965 -11.64 -10.04 -14.46
N GLU A 966 -12.80 -10.56 -14.06
CA GLU A 966 -14.11 -10.07 -14.48
C GLU A 966 -14.27 -8.57 -14.21
N ASP A 967 -13.94 -8.10 -13.00
CA ASP A 967 -13.96 -6.68 -12.65
C ASP A 967 -13.11 -5.81 -13.57
N LYS A 968 -11.96 -6.32 -14.04
CA LYS A 968 -11.07 -5.58 -14.94
C LYS A 968 -11.61 -5.53 -16.35
N ALA A 969 -12.26 -6.59 -16.83
CA ALA A 969 -12.97 -6.59 -18.10
C ALA A 969 -14.14 -5.59 -18.04
N ALA A 970 -14.97 -5.68 -17.00
CA ALA A 970 -16.11 -4.79 -16.79
C ALA A 970 -15.68 -3.32 -16.61
N ALA A 971 -14.62 -3.05 -15.84
CA ALA A 971 -14.06 -1.70 -15.68
C ALA A 971 -13.57 -1.12 -17.02
N LYS A 972 -12.84 -1.89 -17.83
CA LYS A 972 -12.42 -1.45 -19.17
C LYS A 972 -13.58 -1.23 -20.12
N MET A 973 -14.63 -2.05 -20.05
CA MET A 973 -15.84 -1.83 -20.86
C MET A 973 -16.62 -0.58 -20.43
N ARG A 974 -16.72 -0.30 -19.12
CA ARG A 974 -17.27 0.97 -18.62
C ARG A 974 -16.40 2.17 -19.01
N PHE A 975 -15.07 2.04 -18.97
CA PHE A 975 -14.15 3.07 -19.44
C PHE A 975 -14.33 3.34 -20.94
N LEU A 976 -14.40 2.30 -21.78
CA LEU A 976 -14.69 2.41 -23.21
C LEU A 976 -16.07 3.05 -23.47
N SER A 977 -17.09 2.71 -22.69
CA SER A 977 -18.43 3.31 -22.78
C SER A 977 -18.41 4.80 -22.45
N SER A 978 -17.71 5.16 -21.37
CA SER A 978 -17.55 6.55 -20.90
C SER A 978 -16.79 7.42 -21.91
N ILE A 979 -15.64 6.95 -22.40
CA ILE A 979 -14.76 7.74 -23.28
C ILE A 979 -15.27 7.85 -24.71
N LEU A 980 -16.00 6.84 -25.22
CA LEU A 980 -16.63 6.88 -26.55
C LEU A 980 -18.06 7.45 -26.52
N GLY A 981 -18.59 7.79 -25.34
CA GLY A 981 -19.97 8.25 -25.16
C GLY A 981 -21.04 7.28 -25.68
N CYS A 982 -20.78 5.96 -25.61
CA CYS A 982 -21.58 4.96 -26.32
C CYS A 982 -22.14 3.85 -25.41
N SER A 983 -23.25 3.23 -25.83
CA SER A 983 -23.94 2.20 -25.05
C SER A 983 -23.07 0.96 -24.82
N MET A 984 -23.31 0.25 -23.71
CA MET A 984 -22.59 -0.99 -23.38
C MET A 984 -22.72 -2.06 -24.47
N ASP A 985 -23.81 -2.08 -25.25
CA ASP A 985 -23.97 -3.01 -26.38
C ASP A 985 -23.10 -2.64 -27.59
N LYS A 986 -22.87 -1.34 -27.85
CA LYS A 986 -21.85 -0.90 -28.80
C LYS A 986 -20.45 -1.31 -28.33
N VAL A 987 -20.15 -1.19 -27.03
CA VAL A 987 -18.87 -1.63 -26.45
C VAL A 987 -18.70 -3.14 -26.52
N ARG A 988 -19.73 -3.93 -26.22
CA ARG A 988 -19.74 -5.39 -26.46
C ARG A 988 -19.41 -5.68 -27.94
N GLY A 989 -20.10 -5.01 -28.87
CA GLY A 989 -19.80 -5.12 -30.31
C GLY A 989 -18.36 -4.75 -30.71
N ILE A 990 -17.71 -3.80 -30.03
CA ILE A 990 -16.29 -3.47 -30.22
C ILE A 990 -15.41 -4.63 -29.73
N VAL A 991 -15.62 -5.09 -28.50
CA VAL A 991 -14.86 -6.19 -27.88
C VAL A 991 -14.99 -7.48 -28.69
N CYS A 992 -16.17 -7.81 -29.22
CA CYS A 992 -16.38 -9.04 -30.00
C CYS A 992 -15.68 -9.03 -31.35
N ARG A 993 -15.47 -7.85 -31.94
CA ARG A 993 -14.68 -7.70 -33.16
C ARG A 993 -13.17 -7.74 -32.88
N THR A 994 -12.72 -7.40 -31.68
CA THR A 994 -11.29 -7.45 -31.30
C THR A 994 -11.13 -7.65 -29.79
N PRO A 995 -11.15 -8.90 -29.28
CA PRO A 995 -11.08 -9.16 -27.83
C PRO A 995 -9.77 -8.68 -27.20
N ALA A 996 -8.69 -8.57 -28.00
CA ALA A 996 -7.39 -8.05 -27.60
C ALA A 996 -7.44 -6.61 -27.04
N ILE A 997 -8.48 -5.82 -27.33
CA ILE A 997 -8.65 -4.47 -26.77
C ILE A 997 -8.71 -4.48 -25.24
N LEU A 998 -9.23 -5.54 -24.62
CA LEU A 998 -9.25 -5.71 -23.17
C LEU A 998 -7.85 -5.96 -22.57
N GLY A 999 -6.84 -6.23 -23.41
CA GLY A 999 -5.44 -6.30 -23.02
C GLY A 999 -4.78 -4.93 -22.84
N TYR A 1000 -5.11 -3.94 -23.68
CA TYR A 1000 -4.46 -2.62 -23.72
C TYR A 1000 -4.68 -1.80 -22.44
N SER A 1001 -3.72 -0.95 -22.05
CA SER A 1001 -3.92 -0.04 -20.90
C SER A 1001 -5.01 0.99 -21.18
N GLU A 1002 -5.71 1.42 -20.13
CA GLU A 1002 -6.71 2.50 -20.22
C GLU A 1002 -6.06 3.80 -20.70
N GLU A 1003 -4.82 4.07 -20.29
CA GLU A 1003 -3.98 5.17 -20.78
C GLU A 1003 -3.69 5.09 -22.28
N ASN A 1004 -3.37 3.91 -22.84
CA ASN A 1004 -3.16 3.75 -24.29
C ASN A 1004 -4.48 3.93 -25.06
N ILE A 1005 -5.58 3.34 -24.58
CA ILE A 1005 -6.90 3.53 -25.20
C ILE A 1005 -7.30 5.01 -25.17
N GLY A 1006 -7.07 5.68 -24.03
CA GLY A 1006 -7.32 7.10 -23.83
C GLY A 1006 -6.53 7.97 -24.79
N SER A 1007 -5.20 7.83 -24.80
CA SER A 1007 -4.33 8.65 -25.67
C SER A 1007 -4.64 8.46 -27.15
N LYS A 1008 -5.02 7.26 -27.61
CA LYS A 1008 -5.43 7.06 -29.01
C LYS A 1008 -6.77 7.71 -29.34
N ILE A 1009 -7.73 7.69 -28.43
CA ILE A 1009 -9.05 8.31 -28.65
C ILE A 1009 -8.93 9.84 -28.59
N GLU A 1010 -8.14 10.37 -27.67
CA GLU A 1010 -7.81 11.78 -27.56
C GLU A 1010 -7.03 12.27 -28.79
N PHE A 1011 -6.03 11.53 -29.26
CA PHE A 1011 -5.31 11.82 -30.51
C PHE A 1011 -6.26 11.82 -31.73
N LEU A 1012 -7.17 10.84 -31.84
CA LEU A 1012 -8.17 10.82 -32.92
C LEU A 1012 -9.18 11.98 -32.81
N ALA A 1013 -9.41 12.54 -31.62
CA ALA A 1013 -10.26 13.71 -31.44
C ALA A 1013 -9.52 15.01 -31.80
N SER A 1014 -8.30 15.21 -31.29
CA SER A 1014 -7.52 16.42 -31.52
C SER A 1014 -6.94 16.52 -32.93
N THR A 1015 -6.38 15.43 -33.47
CA THR A 1015 -5.72 15.44 -34.79
C THR A 1015 -6.68 15.40 -35.97
N LEU A 1016 -7.95 15.01 -35.78
CA LEU A 1016 -8.94 14.97 -36.86
C LEU A 1016 -10.12 15.93 -36.67
N GLY A 1017 -10.27 16.58 -35.51
CA GLY A 1017 -11.46 17.39 -35.20
C GLY A 1017 -12.77 16.59 -35.16
N CYS A 1018 -12.68 15.25 -35.12
CA CYS A 1018 -13.83 14.37 -35.21
C CYS A 1018 -14.68 14.40 -33.93
N SER A 1019 -16.00 14.51 -34.07
CA SER A 1019 -16.92 14.32 -32.94
C SER A 1019 -16.78 12.91 -32.32
N MET A 1020 -17.05 12.78 -31.02
CA MET A 1020 -16.97 11.47 -30.35
C MET A 1020 -17.90 10.40 -30.96
N ASN A 1021 -19.02 10.81 -31.58
CA ASN A 1021 -19.88 9.91 -32.36
C ASN A 1021 -19.18 9.35 -33.60
N ASN A 1022 -18.39 10.16 -34.31
CA ASN A 1022 -17.59 9.74 -35.45
C ASN A 1022 -16.47 8.79 -35.02
N ILE A 1023 -15.77 9.11 -33.93
CA ILE A 1023 -14.72 8.24 -33.36
C ILE A 1023 -15.32 6.90 -32.88
N CYS A 1024 -16.47 6.91 -32.20
CA CYS A 1024 -17.21 5.70 -31.86
C CYS A 1024 -17.56 4.86 -33.10
N CYS A 1025 -17.95 5.49 -34.22
CA CYS A 1025 -18.21 4.77 -35.48
C CYS A 1025 -16.94 4.15 -36.06
N VAL A 1026 -15.81 4.87 -36.06
CA VAL A 1026 -14.50 4.37 -36.52
C VAL A 1026 -14.04 3.18 -35.68
N VAL A 1027 -14.04 3.33 -34.34
CA VAL A 1027 -13.65 2.28 -33.40
C VAL A 1027 -14.59 1.08 -33.45
N TYR A 1028 -15.89 1.26 -33.65
CA TYR A 1028 -16.84 0.15 -33.82
C TYR A 1028 -16.61 -0.63 -35.12
N LYS A 1029 -16.31 0.05 -36.23
CA LYS A 1029 -16.07 -0.57 -37.54
C LYS A 1029 -14.66 -1.18 -37.68
N SER A 1030 -13.66 -0.63 -36.99
CA SER A 1030 -12.26 -1.09 -37.02
C SER A 1030 -11.56 -0.92 -35.65
N PRO A 1031 -11.92 -1.71 -34.62
CA PRO A 1031 -11.28 -1.61 -33.30
C PRO A 1031 -9.75 -1.73 -33.26
N PRO A 1032 -9.07 -2.47 -34.17
CA PRO A 1032 -7.61 -2.56 -34.20
C PRO A 1032 -6.89 -1.21 -34.38
N ILE A 1033 -7.59 -0.14 -34.78
CA ILE A 1033 -7.02 1.22 -34.83
C ILE A 1033 -6.41 1.66 -33.51
N LEU A 1034 -6.97 1.22 -32.37
CA LEU A 1034 -6.49 1.53 -31.02
C LEU A 1034 -5.21 0.76 -30.62
N GLY A 1035 -4.76 -0.17 -31.46
CA GLY A 1035 -3.47 -0.87 -31.34
C GLY A 1035 -2.34 -0.24 -32.18
N LEU A 1036 -2.61 0.79 -32.98
CA LEU A 1036 -1.59 1.46 -33.80
C LEU A 1036 -0.85 2.54 -32.99
N SER A 1037 0.40 2.84 -33.37
CA SER A 1037 1.13 3.99 -32.81
C SER A 1037 0.51 5.31 -33.29
N GLU A 1038 0.70 6.40 -32.52
CA GLU A 1038 0.26 7.74 -32.95
C GLU A 1038 0.96 8.13 -34.26
N GLU A 1039 2.27 7.86 -34.37
CA GLU A 1039 3.08 8.10 -35.58
C GLU A 1039 2.51 7.39 -36.82
N ASN A 1040 2.08 6.12 -36.69
CA ASN A 1040 1.46 5.37 -37.79
C ASN A 1040 0.06 5.87 -38.16
N LEU A 1041 -0.61 6.64 -37.30
CA LEU A 1041 -1.88 7.30 -37.60
C LEU A 1041 -1.62 8.67 -38.24
N CYS A 1042 -0.73 9.48 -37.66
CA CYS A 1042 -0.33 10.79 -38.18
C CYS A 1042 0.20 10.70 -39.61
N GLY A 1043 1.21 9.84 -39.83
CA GLY A 1043 1.80 9.58 -41.15
C GLY A 1043 0.85 8.89 -42.14
N LYS A 1044 -0.39 8.54 -41.75
CA LYS A 1044 -1.45 8.13 -42.69
C LYS A 1044 -2.42 9.26 -43.01
N ILE A 1045 -2.68 10.13 -42.04
CA ILE A 1045 -3.47 11.35 -42.24
C ILE A 1045 -2.70 12.28 -43.20
N GLU A 1046 -1.44 12.56 -42.90
CA GLU A 1046 -0.52 13.32 -43.77
C GLU A 1046 -0.41 12.73 -45.19
N PHE A 1047 -0.38 11.40 -45.29
CA PHE A 1047 -0.33 10.68 -46.57
C PHE A 1047 -1.60 10.87 -47.41
N PHE A 1048 -2.79 10.87 -46.79
CA PHE A 1048 -4.04 11.17 -47.50
C PHE A 1048 -4.17 12.65 -47.86
N SER A 1049 -3.68 13.56 -47.01
CA SER A 1049 -3.64 14.99 -47.33
C SER A 1049 -2.71 15.29 -48.51
N SER A 1050 -1.52 14.68 -48.55
CA SER A 1050 -0.49 14.94 -49.56
C SER A 1050 -0.74 14.27 -50.91
N ILE A 1051 -1.20 13.01 -50.95
CA ILE A 1051 -1.35 12.27 -52.22
C ILE A 1051 -2.73 12.45 -52.87
N LEU A 1052 -3.80 12.64 -52.07
CA LEU A 1052 -5.17 12.79 -52.59
C LEU A 1052 -5.70 14.23 -52.48
N GLY A 1053 -4.85 15.21 -52.16
CA GLY A 1053 -5.23 16.62 -51.98
C GLY A 1053 -6.34 16.84 -50.93
N CYS A 1054 -6.54 15.87 -50.03
CA CYS A 1054 -7.79 15.77 -49.31
C CYS A 1054 -7.76 16.65 -48.04
N PRO A 1055 -8.62 17.68 -47.90
CA PRO A 1055 -8.64 18.50 -46.69
C PRO A 1055 -9.02 17.64 -45.47
N GLN A 1056 -8.39 17.93 -44.34
CA GLN A 1056 -8.42 17.15 -43.09
C GLN A 1056 -9.85 16.83 -42.60
N GLU A 1057 -10.78 17.76 -42.84
CA GLU A 1057 -12.22 17.62 -42.57
C GLU A 1057 -12.88 16.47 -43.36
N LYS A 1058 -12.55 16.32 -44.66
CA LYS A 1058 -13.05 15.21 -45.51
C LYS A 1058 -12.44 13.87 -45.08
N ILE A 1059 -11.22 13.86 -44.54
CA ILE A 1059 -10.57 12.65 -44.03
C ILE A 1059 -11.39 12.03 -42.88
N CYS A 1060 -11.95 12.82 -41.96
CA CYS A 1060 -12.88 12.32 -40.93
C CYS A 1060 -14.06 11.52 -41.52
N ALA A 1061 -14.71 12.05 -42.56
CA ALA A 1061 -15.84 11.40 -43.23
C ALA A 1061 -15.40 10.12 -43.95
N VAL A 1062 -14.26 10.15 -44.64
CA VAL A 1062 -13.62 8.99 -45.29
C VAL A 1062 -13.33 7.87 -44.28
N LEU A 1063 -12.73 8.20 -43.13
CA LEU A 1063 -12.42 7.25 -42.07
C LEU A 1063 -13.68 6.67 -41.42
N CYS A 1064 -14.74 7.48 -41.24
CA CYS A 1064 -16.03 6.98 -40.78
C CYS A 1064 -16.68 6.00 -41.77
N LYS A 1065 -16.50 6.21 -43.08
CA LYS A 1065 -16.99 5.29 -44.13
C LYS A 1065 -16.13 4.02 -44.20
N HIS A 1066 -14.80 4.13 -44.29
CA HIS A 1066 -13.89 3.03 -44.63
C HIS A 1066 -12.64 2.92 -43.70
N PRO A 1067 -12.82 2.71 -42.38
CA PRO A 1067 -11.71 2.76 -41.42
C PRO A 1067 -10.70 1.60 -41.54
N LYS A 1068 -11.01 0.57 -42.33
CA LYS A 1068 -10.07 -0.52 -42.63
C LYS A 1068 -8.86 -0.06 -43.47
N VAL A 1069 -8.98 1.04 -44.22
CA VAL A 1069 -7.88 1.54 -45.06
C VAL A 1069 -6.68 1.98 -44.22
N ILE A 1070 -6.90 2.53 -43.01
CA ILE A 1070 -5.83 2.81 -42.03
C ILE A 1070 -5.01 1.56 -41.65
N GLY A 1071 -5.58 0.34 -41.79
CA GLY A 1071 -4.86 -0.90 -41.50
C GLY A 1071 -3.74 -1.23 -42.50
N LEU A 1072 -3.71 -0.59 -43.68
CA LEU A 1072 -2.70 -0.82 -44.71
C LEU A 1072 -1.40 -0.05 -44.42
N SER A 1073 -0.27 -0.50 -44.99
CA SER A 1073 0.98 0.27 -44.99
C SER A 1073 0.94 1.38 -46.03
N ASN A 1074 1.65 2.48 -45.79
CA ASN A 1074 1.71 3.63 -46.71
C ASN A 1074 2.21 3.21 -48.10
N GLU A 1075 3.21 2.32 -48.16
CA GLU A 1075 3.71 1.77 -49.42
C GLU A 1075 2.63 0.99 -50.21
N ASN A 1076 1.80 0.18 -49.53
CA ASN A 1076 0.72 -0.56 -50.17
C ASN A 1076 -0.42 0.37 -50.62
N LEU A 1077 -0.68 1.44 -49.86
CA LEU A 1077 -1.60 2.51 -50.28
C LEU A 1077 -1.07 3.23 -51.53
N CYS A 1078 0.20 3.64 -51.54
CA CYS A 1078 0.88 4.25 -52.69
C CYS A 1078 0.70 3.41 -53.96
N ARG A 1079 1.09 2.13 -53.92
CA ARG A 1079 1.00 1.23 -55.08
C ARG A 1079 -0.42 1.12 -55.61
N LYS A 1080 -1.43 1.11 -54.73
CA LYS A 1080 -2.85 1.02 -55.12
C LYS A 1080 -3.42 2.34 -55.66
N ILE A 1081 -3.09 3.46 -55.04
CA ILE A 1081 -3.52 4.79 -55.49
C ILE A 1081 -2.89 5.10 -56.85
N ASN A 1082 -1.57 4.93 -56.98
CA ASN A 1082 -0.87 5.14 -58.24
C ASN A 1082 -1.41 4.20 -59.35
N PHE A 1083 -1.85 2.97 -59.03
CA PHE A 1083 -2.53 2.09 -60.00
C PHE A 1083 -3.88 2.67 -60.46
N MET A 1084 -4.68 3.23 -59.56
CA MET A 1084 -5.96 3.84 -59.93
C MET A 1084 -5.77 5.10 -60.78
N ILE A 1085 -4.79 5.95 -60.44
CA ILE A 1085 -4.48 7.16 -61.22
C ILE A 1085 -3.84 6.76 -62.57
N ALA A 1086 -2.65 6.16 -62.56
CA ALA A 1086 -1.82 5.98 -63.75
C ALA A 1086 -2.21 4.80 -64.66
N VAL A 1087 -3.09 3.88 -64.23
CA VAL A 1087 -3.49 2.70 -65.04
C VAL A 1087 -5.00 2.64 -65.27
N VAL A 1088 -5.81 2.92 -64.24
CA VAL A 1088 -7.28 2.94 -64.39
C VAL A 1088 -7.77 4.27 -64.98
N GLY A 1089 -7.03 5.38 -64.78
CA GLY A 1089 -7.44 6.72 -65.22
C GLY A 1089 -8.54 7.29 -64.33
N LEU A 1090 -8.44 7.11 -63.01
CA LEU A 1090 -9.33 7.72 -62.03
C LEU A 1090 -8.69 8.97 -61.42
N GLU A 1091 -9.44 10.06 -61.38
CA GLU A 1091 -9.03 11.28 -60.69
C GLU A 1091 -8.95 11.09 -59.16
N PRO A 1092 -8.12 11.87 -58.44
CA PRO A 1092 -8.00 11.79 -56.99
C PRO A 1092 -9.35 11.91 -56.26
N GLU A 1093 -10.25 12.76 -56.74
CA GLU A 1093 -11.60 12.98 -56.20
C GLU A 1093 -12.47 11.71 -56.28
N ASP A 1094 -12.46 11.02 -57.42
CA ASP A 1094 -13.17 9.74 -57.61
C ASP A 1094 -12.64 8.65 -56.66
N ILE A 1095 -11.33 8.65 -56.41
CA ILE A 1095 -10.69 7.75 -55.45
C ILE A 1095 -11.15 8.10 -54.02
N VAL A 1096 -11.30 9.39 -53.69
CA VAL A 1096 -11.81 9.88 -52.40
C VAL A 1096 -13.27 9.43 -52.16
N GLU A 1097 -14.12 9.43 -53.19
CA GLU A 1097 -15.47 8.90 -53.07
C GLU A 1097 -15.52 7.36 -52.90
N ARG A 1098 -14.51 6.66 -53.43
CA ARG A 1098 -14.52 5.19 -53.60
C ARG A 1098 -13.43 4.45 -52.82
N LEU A 1099 -12.91 5.00 -51.71
CA LEU A 1099 -11.82 4.40 -50.90
C LEU A 1099 -12.00 2.93 -50.50
N TRP A 1100 -13.23 2.39 -50.46
CA TRP A 1100 -13.45 0.96 -50.26
C TRP A 1100 -12.77 0.08 -51.31
N VAL A 1101 -12.51 0.59 -52.52
CA VAL A 1101 -11.72 -0.08 -53.57
C VAL A 1101 -10.32 -0.45 -53.09
N LEU A 1102 -9.69 0.40 -52.25
CA LEU A 1102 -8.37 0.13 -51.66
C LEU A 1102 -8.35 -1.09 -50.73
N THR A 1103 -9.51 -1.59 -50.29
CA THR A 1103 -9.59 -2.77 -49.40
C THR A 1103 -9.36 -4.10 -50.12
N PHE A 1104 -9.41 -4.14 -51.46
CA PHE A 1104 -9.08 -5.34 -52.24
C PHE A 1104 -7.57 -5.52 -52.43
N SER A 1105 -7.13 -6.73 -52.84
CA SER A 1105 -5.73 -6.96 -53.24
C SER A 1105 -5.49 -6.37 -54.63
N LEU A 1106 -4.36 -5.68 -54.76
CA LEU A 1106 -3.91 -5.10 -56.02
C LEU A 1106 -3.65 -6.23 -57.04
N GLU A 1107 -2.85 -7.19 -56.63
CA GLU A 1107 -2.32 -8.29 -57.43
C GLU A 1107 -3.38 -9.34 -57.77
N LYS A 1108 -4.21 -9.73 -56.80
CA LYS A 1108 -5.16 -10.84 -56.95
C LYS A 1108 -6.55 -10.42 -57.44
N ARG A 1109 -6.85 -9.12 -57.53
CA ARG A 1109 -8.21 -8.65 -57.84
C ARG A 1109 -8.30 -7.36 -58.62
N MET A 1110 -7.52 -6.33 -58.30
CA MET A 1110 -7.58 -5.06 -59.05
C MET A 1110 -6.95 -5.20 -60.43
N VAL A 1111 -5.70 -5.67 -60.51
CA VAL A 1111 -4.98 -5.85 -61.79
C VAL A 1111 -5.68 -6.86 -62.73
N PRO A 1112 -6.09 -8.07 -62.30
CA PRO A 1112 -6.75 -9.02 -63.20
C PRO A 1112 -8.12 -8.56 -63.71
N ARG A 1113 -8.90 -7.84 -62.89
CA ARG A 1113 -10.22 -7.35 -63.31
C ARG A 1113 -10.12 -6.11 -64.20
N HIS A 1114 -9.12 -5.26 -63.97
CA HIS A 1114 -8.80 -4.16 -64.89
C HIS A 1114 -8.36 -4.69 -66.27
N SER A 1115 -7.50 -5.72 -66.33
CA SER A 1115 -7.03 -6.25 -67.62
C SER A 1115 -8.18 -6.76 -68.50
N VAL A 1116 -9.15 -7.47 -67.90
CA VAL A 1116 -10.38 -7.89 -68.59
C VAL A 1116 -11.22 -6.69 -69.06
N ILE A 1117 -11.46 -5.70 -68.19
CA ILE A 1117 -12.29 -4.53 -68.54
C ILE A 1117 -11.64 -3.67 -69.63
N LYS A 1118 -10.30 -3.56 -69.64
CA LYS A 1118 -9.56 -2.89 -70.71
C LYS A 1118 -9.76 -3.58 -72.07
N ILE A 1119 -9.80 -4.92 -72.11
CA ILE A 1119 -10.10 -5.68 -73.33
C ILE A 1119 -11.55 -5.46 -73.76
N LEU A 1120 -12.52 -5.54 -72.83
CA LEU A 1120 -13.94 -5.30 -73.14
C LEU A 1120 -14.20 -3.88 -73.70
N ARG A 1121 -13.55 -2.86 -73.12
CA ARG A 1121 -13.60 -1.48 -73.63
C ARG A 1121 -13.03 -1.35 -75.05
N ALA A 1122 -11.90 -2.01 -75.33
CA ALA A 1122 -11.32 -2.04 -76.67
C ALA A 1122 -12.24 -2.74 -77.70
N MET A 1123 -13.14 -3.62 -77.26
CA MET A 1123 -14.20 -4.24 -78.07
C MET A 1123 -15.48 -3.37 -78.16
N GLY A 1124 -15.44 -2.11 -77.72
CA GLY A 1124 -16.60 -1.20 -77.73
C GLY A 1124 -17.64 -1.46 -76.62
N ASN A 1125 -17.31 -2.27 -75.61
CA ASN A 1125 -18.26 -2.72 -74.60
C ASN A 1125 -17.97 -2.10 -73.22
N ASP A 1126 -18.51 -0.89 -72.99
CA ASP A 1126 -18.27 -0.10 -71.77
C ASP A 1126 -19.33 -0.31 -70.66
N VAL A 1127 -20.08 -1.42 -70.72
CA VAL A 1127 -21.20 -1.71 -69.80
C VAL A 1127 -20.73 -2.03 -68.36
N VAL A 1128 -19.43 -2.26 -68.15
CA VAL A 1128 -18.87 -2.74 -66.88
C VAL A 1128 -17.87 -1.75 -66.28
N ASP A 1129 -18.35 -0.89 -65.37
CA ASP A 1129 -17.48 -0.06 -64.53
C ASP A 1129 -16.50 -0.91 -63.70
N PHE A 1130 -15.23 -0.52 -63.74
CA PHE A 1130 -14.13 -1.14 -62.98
C PHE A 1130 -14.45 -1.24 -61.49
N SER A 1131 -14.97 -0.17 -60.89
CA SER A 1131 -15.23 -0.11 -59.44
C SER A 1131 -16.24 -1.20 -59.04
N ASN A 1132 -17.41 -1.22 -59.68
CA ASN A 1132 -18.47 -2.19 -59.43
C ASN A 1132 -18.03 -3.63 -59.73
N SER A 1133 -17.16 -3.85 -60.72
CA SER A 1133 -16.61 -5.19 -61.00
C SER A 1133 -15.87 -5.80 -59.80
N LEU A 1134 -15.22 -4.99 -58.96
CA LEU A 1134 -14.49 -5.45 -57.78
C LEU A 1134 -15.43 -6.01 -56.70
N LYS A 1135 -16.70 -5.56 -56.66
CA LYS A 1135 -17.72 -6.08 -55.72
C LYS A 1135 -18.17 -7.49 -56.07
N TYR A 1136 -18.07 -7.92 -57.34
CA TYR A 1136 -18.59 -9.21 -57.77
C TYR A 1136 -17.82 -10.38 -57.13
N SER A 1137 -18.53 -11.44 -56.73
CA SER A 1137 -17.90 -12.73 -56.41
C SER A 1137 -17.19 -13.27 -57.65
N GLU A 1138 -16.23 -14.18 -57.46
CA GLU A 1138 -15.44 -14.71 -58.58
C GLU A 1138 -16.31 -15.34 -59.66
N LYS A 1139 -17.23 -16.22 -59.25
CA LYS A 1139 -18.25 -16.82 -60.14
C LYS A 1139 -19.09 -15.76 -60.87
N LYS A 1140 -19.51 -14.69 -60.17
CA LYS A 1140 -20.32 -13.62 -60.78
C LYS A 1140 -19.51 -12.75 -61.75
N PHE A 1141 -18.22 -12.51 -61.49
CA PHE A 1141 -17.34 -11.78 -62.39
C PHE A 1141 -17.10 -12.56 -63.68
N ILE A 1142 -16.74 -13.86 -63.57
CA ILE A 1142 -16.56 -14.74 -64.73
C ILE A 1142 -17.85 -14.79 -65.56
N ALA A 1143 -19.00 -15.06 -64.93
CA ALA A 1143 -20.29 -15.20 -65.63
C ALA A 1143 -20.80 -13.91 -66.32
N ARG A 1144 -20.38 -12.71 -65.87
CA ARG A 1144 -20.80 -11.41 -66.48
C ARG A 1144 -19.77 -10.81 -67.43
N CYS A 1145 -18.48 -11.02 -67.16
CA CYS A 1145 -17.39 -10.27 -67.81
C CYS A 1145 -16.48 -11.17 -68.67
N ILE A 1146 -16.58 -12.50 -68.55
CA ILE A 1146 -15.74 -13.45 -69.29
C ILE A 1146 -16.60 -14.40 -70.13
N ASP A 1147 -17.54 -15.12 -69.51
CA ASP A 1147 -18.37 -16.13 -70.18
C ASP A 1147 -19.15 -15.64 -71.41
N PRO A 1148 -19.76 -14.43 -71.43
CA PRO A 1148 -20.47 -13.93 -72.61
C PRO A 1148 -19.54 -13.65 -73.79
N TYR A 1149 -18.26 -13.36 -73.53
CA TYR A 1149 -17.30 -12.84 -74.50
C TYR A 1149 -16.22 -13.86 -74.89
N LYS A 1150 -16.09 -14.99 -74.17
CA LYS A 1150 -15.04 -16.01 -74.40
C LYS A 1150 -14.98 -16.57 -75.82
N LYS A 1151 -16.10 -16.57 -76.56
CA LYS A 1151 -16.12 -16.98 -77.98
C LYS A 1151 -15.63 -15.88 -78.93
N ALA A 1152 -15.81 -14.61 -78.58
CA ALA A 1152 -15.44 -13.45 -79.39
C ALA A 1152 -14.02 -12.93 -79.09
N ALA A 1153 -13.53 -13.13 -77.87
CA ALA A 1153 -12.18 -12.75 -77.44
C ALA A 1153 -11.56 -13.85 -76.54
N PRO A 1154 -10.93 -14.89 -77.12
CA PRO A 1154 -10.29 -15.96 -76.37
C PRO A 1154 -9.18 -15.44 -75.43
N THR A 1155 -8.44 -14.43 -75.89
CA THR A 1155 -7.37 -13.73 -75.16
C THR A 1155 -7.80 -13.17 -73.80
N LEU A 1156 -9.10 -12.96 -73.59
CA LEU A 1156 -9.66 -12.43 -72.34
C LEU A 1156 -9.57 -13.46 -71.20
N VAL A 1157 -9.71 -14.76 -71.51
CA VAL A 1157 -9.51 -15.87 -70.55
C VAL A 1157 -8.03 -15.98 -70.18
N ASP A 1158 -7.15 -15.96 -71.17
CA ASP A 1158 -5.70 -16.09 -70.98
C ASP A 1158 -5.11 -14.88 -70.25
N ALA A 1159 -5.56 -13.66 -70.57
CA ALA A 1159 -5.15 -12.44 -69.87
C ALA A 1159 -5.60 -12.45 -68.40
N TYR A 1160 -6.80 -12.97 -68.11
CA TYR A 1160 -7.25 -13.13 -66.72
C TYR A 1160 -6.42 -14.17 -65.97
N ALA A 1161 -6.18 -15.33 -66.58
CA ALA A 1161 -5.36 -16.39 -66.00
C ALA A 1161 -3.92 -15.93 -65.76
N ALA A 1162 -3.29 -15.25 -66.72
CA ALA A 1162 -1.92 -14.74 -66.61
C ALA A 1162 -1.78 -13.65 -65.55
N ALA A 1163 -2.78 -12.76 -65.42
CA ALA A 1163 -2.81 -11.74 -64.36
C ALA A 1163 -3.00 -12.38 -62.98
N CYS A 1164 -3.93 -13.34 -62.84
CA CYS A 1164 -4.14 -14.10 -61.59
C CYS A 1164 -2.93 -14.94 -61.18
N ALA A 1165 -2.17 -15.47 -62.15
CA ALA A 1165 -0.90 -16.16 -61.92
C ALA A 1165 0.28 -15.22 -61.58
N GLY A 1166 0.06 -13.90 -61.60
CA GLY A 1166 1.09 -12.91 -61.30
C GLY A 1166 2.20 -12.77 -62.36
N LYS A 1167 1.98 -13.26 -63.59
CA LYS A 1167 2.99 -13.23 -64.67
C LYS A 1167 3.25 -11.85 -65.28
N MET A 1168 2.40 -10.84 -65.00
CA MET A 1168 2.65 -9.42 -65.38
C MET A 1168 3.82 -8.73 -64.63
N ARG A 1169 4.68 -9.48 -63.93
CA ARG A 1169 5.57 -8.98 -62.87
C ARG A 1169 6.87 -8.28 -63.29
N ALA A 1170 7.17 -8.18 -64.59
CA ALA A 1170 8.43 -7.61 -65.07
C ALA A 1170 8.23 -6.34 -65.91
N ASP A 1171 7.46 -6.42 -67.00
CA ASP A 1171 7.48 -5.37 -68.03
C ASP A 1171 6.47 -4.25 -67.78
N VAL A 1172 5.33 -4.55 -67.15
CA VAL A 1172 4.39 -3.52 -66.70
C VAL A 1172 5.05 -2.68 -65.60
N THR A 1173 5.73 -3.31 -64.63
CA THR A 1173 6.41 -2.61 -63.53
C THR A 1173 7.62 -1.81 -64.02
N ARG A 1174 8.38 -2.29 -65.02
CA ARG A 1174 9.44 -1.50 -65.68
C ARG A 1174 8.89 -0.29 -66.43
N ARG A 1175 7.84 -0.46 -67.24
CA ARG A 1175 7.15 0.67 -67.91
C ARG A 1175 6.55 1.67 -66.91
N TRP A 1176 6.13 1.19 -65.74
CA TRP A 1176 5.62 2.04 -64.66
C TRP A 1176 6.69 2.94 -64.05
N LEU A 1177 7.87 2.38 -63.78
CA LEU A 1177 8.99 3.13 -63.22
C LEU A 1177 9.60 4.10 -64.25
N SER A 1178 9.59 3.78 -65.54
CA SER A 1178 10.08 4.70 -66.58
C SER A 1178 9.21 5.95 -66.76
N HIS A 1179 7.91 5.88 -66.48
CA HIS A 1179 7.03 7.07 -66.54
C HIS A 1179 7.16 8.02 -65.34
N LEU A 1180 7.73 7.56 -64.21
CA LEU A 1180 7.93 8.38 -63.01
C LEU A 1180 9.21 9.22 -63.02
N HIS A 1181 10.10 9.05 -64.01
CA HIS A 1181 11.38 9.76 -64.10
C HIS A 1181 11.37 11.01 -65.01
N LEU A 1182 10.20 11.51 -65.40
CA LEU A 1182 10.06 12.66 -66.32
C LEU A 1182 9.51 13.95 -65.67
N SER A 1183 9.59 14.09 -64.34
CA SER A 1183 9.18 15.32 -63.64
C SER A 1183 10.07 15.71 -62.46
N SER A 1184 11.40 15.50 -62.57
CA SER A 1184 12.39 16.01 -61.62
C SER A 1184 13.20 17.18 -62.21
N SER A 1185 12.52 18.11 -62.88
CA SER A 1185 13.13 19.29 -63.52
C SER A 1185 12.19 20.50 -63.55
N SER A 1186 11.79 20.98 -62.36
CA SER A 1186 11.30 22.34 -62.16
C SER A 1186 11.43 22.73 -60.68
N GLN A 1187 11.99 23.91 -60.42
CA GLN A 1187 12.19 24.46 -59.07
C GLN A 1187 10.87 24.99 -58.48
N ASN A 1188 10.55 24.56 -57.25
CA ASN A 1188 10.07 25.36 -56.09
C ASN A 1188 9.37 24.46 -55.07
#